data_AF-A0A2N6B1N9-F1
#
_entry.id   AF-A0A2N6B1N9-F1
#
_cell.length_a   1.000
_cell.length_b   1.000
_cell.length_c   1.000
_cell.angle_alpha   90.00
_cell.angle_beta   90.00
_cell.angle_gamma   90.00
#
_symmetry.space_group_name_H-M   'P 1'
#
loop_
_entity.id
_entity.type
_entity.pdbx_description
1 polymer ?
#
loop_
_entity_poly.entity_id
_entity_poly.type
_entity_poly.pdbx_seq_one_letter_code
_entity_poly.pdbx_strand_id
1 'polypeptide(L)'
;MFSPLKYSRFADIARFVLLAGLLAVAPTRGDAADWLTFNAGEASIDYPADWAVAHQQPGREVQLSSPDGTYTMHAFWWFPDEPLLGYADIVSHEEFTLAGRRAMLITSDFGQMGVHAVAFLDPRPSGEQFLINLEFNDGDFAAAANVLDDLLSRVRYGQTRGGASKRFGTKQPAAAAPVAAAPSGERLAPFVAAVGRQIGGSCSLESRPDVLARAVPVLEGHGNARFVGMMGCSKNLPVFGADFTFDPRGQTDDYFYPLYLDLLDALGGRPFGIVSIRDRLLVRISKSRDGGLSINHFELTEEPYAAPAASVPDRPDPVAPASPNYVPTGKVLVAEIGNVGAVRNGPTKRVMIDTKNPILITSIQTYHWNHGQGWPPGTIALRDQAGQLFGPWQAYGKPGQGGVPDAYWLVEPNIVVPSGKYELIDSNPATWATNDEAKGRGFVKMHFQNMRLEVVETPAPPPPPRNVTPAPAAPVEPASTPAAVKVPLPVIAPLPDTRTERVLFNGALDTFWRPHSAHGGDYEKHASLGASGLTVDAPEGSGWAKAGIMTDPSPLWLDEFGEGAEVTVEFEIDPARTNGFVLALSQASWGGIGGNDPGKPNAVFHWRAPIDGGKAEAHMALEPKGGGENWQGEVAAIPPRNVRFVMRPGEISIEADGVPSFTRKWGQAADGAGFNIYAYSHAPSEKARTLFALRKVTTIRQPGEPQRAPEPAPGVDPLPVVTLFDGKAGDAWEGIGVAGGNFDEFARFGAGGLIVDVPEKHSWGKTGLLSVEPVVRLDERVWTTPTRLELQMDPSRPQNLNVALSGARIPDMWRDHRAWMTLSYSAEKDVWYFGLRSSPYNSWSREIAGAWMREHWDGRLWIDVGNGWAAMQVPGGPRLRANVSIGAGMDLFMVVQAHAPKENEAAQLTLQKITRGVLMPDGMTADQRWSLVDTETFDAKAFVDELAGGL
;
A
#
# COMPACT_ATOMS: atom_id res chain seq x y z
N MET A 1 -7.18 -10.99 -6.91
CA MET A 1 -6.74 -11.86 -5.79
C MET A 1 -7.94 -12.03 -4.84
N PHE A 2 -8.85 -12.97 -5.09
CA PHE A 2 -9.87 -13.34 -4.08
C PHE A 2 -9.32 -14.50 -3.24
N SER A 3 -8.81 -14.18 -2.05
CA SER A 3 -8.43 -15.21 -1.07
C SER A 3 -9.61 -15.41 -0.10
N PRO A 4 -10.20 -16.61 0.01
CA PRO A 4 -11.42 -16.88 0.80
C PRO A 4 -11.24 -16.86 2.33
N LEU A 5 -10.07 -16.47 2.83
CA LEU A 5 -9.77 -16.53 4.27
C LEU A 5 -10.05 -15.22 5.03
N LYS A 6 -10.76 -14.29 4.37
CA LYS A 6 -11.51 -13.21 5.02
C LYS A 6 -12.99 -13.56 4.81
N TYR A 7 -13.81 -13.58 5.86
CA TYR A 7 -15.26 -13.94 5.93
C TYR A 7 -15.68 -15.31 6.49
N SER A 8 -14.80 -16.05 7.18
CA SER A 8 -15.26 -17.14 8.06
C SER A 8 -15.10 -16.73 9.53
N ARG A 9 -16.08 -15.99 10.10
CA ARG A 9 -16.48 -15.99 11.53
C ARG A 9 -17.78 -15.19 11.74
N PHE A 10 -18.88 -15.64 11.16
CA PHE A 10 -20.23 -15.18 11.56
C PHE A 10 -21.26 -16.32 11.75
N ALA A 11 -20.82 -17.58 11.67
CA ALA A 11 -21.72 -18.74 11.79
C ALA A 11 -22.08 -19.16 13.23
N ASP A 12 -21.51 -18.54 14.28
CA ASP A 12 -21.64 -19.03 15.66
C ASP A 12 -22.74 -18.38 16.53
N ILE A 13 -23.66 -17.56 15.99
CA ILE A 13 -24.73 -16.91 16.80
C ILE A 13 -26.13 -17.55 16.60
N ALA A 14 -26.30 -18.53 15.72
CA ALA A 14 -27.64 -19.08 15.42
C ALA A 14 -28.04 -20.37 16.18
N ARG A 15 -27.51 -20.61 17.40
CA ARG A 15 -27.95 -21.73 18.24
C ARG A 15 -28.09 -21.34 19.70
N PHE A 16 -29.23 -20.75 20.09
CA PHE A 16 -29.88 -20.95 21.40
C PHE A 16 -31.13 -20.04 21.48
N VAL A 17 -32.34 -20.54 21.19
CA VAL A 17 -33.60 -20.26 21.95
C VAL A 17 -34.69 -21.27 21.55
N LEU A 18 -35.01 -22.19 22.47
CA LEU A 18 -36.32 -22.80 22.74
C LEU A 18 -36.28 -23.02 24.27
N LEU A 19 -37.22 -22.68 25.14
CA LEU A 19 -38.67 -22.55 25.05
C LEU A 19 -39.16 -21.88 26.36
N ALA A 20 -40.09 -20.93 26.31
CA ALA A 20 -41.06 -20.68 27.39
C ALA A 20 -42.23 -19.86 26.82
N GLY A 21 -43.39 -20.49 26.63
CA GLY A 21 -44.56 -19.89 26.01
C GLY A 21 -45.49 -19.18 26.99
N LEU A 22 -46.33 -18.27 26.48
CA LEU A 22 -47.79 -18.30 26.65
C LEU A 22 -48.47 -17.23 25.77
N LEU A 23 -49.59 -17.65 25.17
CA LEU A 23 -50.63 -16.88 24.45
C LEU A 23 -50.26 -16.32 23.06
N ALA A 24 -50.32 -17.22 22.07
CA ALA A 24 -50.50 -16.88 20.67
C ALA A 24 -51.93 -16.34 20.44
N VAL A 25 -52.06 -15.02 20.31
CA VAL A 25 -53.00 -14.45 19.35
C VAL A 25 -52.24 -14.44 18.03
N ALA A 26 -52.59 -15.35 17.13
CA ALA A 26 -52.01 -15.35 15.79
C ALA A 26 -52.38 -14.02 15.10
N PRO A 27 -51.41 -13.20 14.66
CA PRO A 27 -51.71 -12.25 13.62
C PRO A 27 -51.94 -13.08 12.35
N THR A 28 -53.13 -12.93 11.82
CA THR A 28 -53.53 -13.34 10.49
C THR A 28 -52.47 -12.94 9.45
N ARG A 29 -52.15 -13.84 8.52
CA ARG A 29 -51.50 -13.49 7.24
C ARG A 29 -52.21 -12.26 6.65
N GLY A 30 -51.50 -11.15 6.54
CA GLY A 30 -51.79 -10.00 5.68
C GLY A 30 -50.43 -9.52 5.18
N ASP A 31 -50.06 -9.85 3.95
CA ASP A 31 -50.32 -9.06 2.74
C ASP A 31 -49.47 -7.78 2.70
N ALA A 32 -48.51 -7.81 1.75
CA ALA A 32 -47.40 -6.89 1.49
C ALA A 32 -46.31 -6.86 2.58
N ALA A 33 -45.19 -7.56 2.35
CA ALA A 33 -43.95 -7.20 3.00
C ALA A 33 -43.70 -5.71 2.71
N ASP A 34 -43.52 -4.87 3.72
CA ASP A 34 -43.04 -3.53 3.49
C ASP A 34 -41.64 -3.65 2.89
N TRP A 35 -41.40 -2.98 1.76
CA TRP A 35 -40.11 -2.95 1.09
C TRP A 35 -39.50 -1.56 1.25
N LEU A 36 -38.21 -1.51 1.54
CA LEU A 36 -37.44 -0.28 1.57
C LEU A 36 -36.61 -0.17 0.30
N THR A 37 -36.40 1.04 -0.19
CA THR A 37 -35.60 1.29 -1.40
C THR A 37 -34.24 1.84 -1.00
N PHE A 38 -33.18 1.15 -1.40
CA PHE A 38 -31.85 1.74 -1.47
C PHE A 38 -31.65 2.41 -2.82
N ASN A 39 -31.31 3.70 -2.80
CA ASN A 39 -31.01 4.47 -4.00
C ASN A 39 -29.50 4.70 -4.12
N ALA A 40 -28.92 4.15 -5.18
CA ALA A 40 -27.51 4.26 -5.54
C ALA A 40 -27.30 5.24 -6.71
N GLY A 41 -28.12 6.30 -6.81
CA GLY A 41 -28.09 7.23 -7.92
C GLY A 41 -28.91 6.71 -9.11
N GLU A 42 -28.25 6.25 -10.16
CA GLU A 42 -28.94 5.74 -11.35
C GLU A 42 -29.40 4.28 -11.22
N ALA A 43 -28.95 3.57 -10.19
CA ALA A 43 -29.48 2.24 -9.84
C ALA A 43 -30.19 2.31 -8.49
N SER A 44 -31.24 1.51 -8.32
CA SER A 44 -31.89 1.32 -7.02
C SER A 44 -32.30 -0.12 -6.86
N ILE A 45 -32.34 -0.61 -5.63
CA ILE A 45 -32.83 -1.94 -5.30
C ILE A 45 -33.81 -1.81 -4.14
N ASP A 46 -34.97 -2.44 -4.26
CA ASP A 46 -35.87 -2.60 -3.12
C ASP A 46 -35.46 -3.87 -2.36
N TYR A 47 -35.45 -3.81 -1.04
CA TYR A 47 -35.17 -4.93 -0.15
C TYR A 47 -36.24 -5.03 0.96
N PRO A 48 -36.45 -6.21 1.57
CA PRO A 48 -37.47 -6.37 2.61
C PRO A 48 -37.18 -5.49 3.83
N ALA A 49 -38.20 -4.84 4.39
CA ALA A 49 -38.02 -3.88 5.48
C ALA A 49 -37.52 -4.52 6.79
N ASP A 50 -37.64 -5.83 6.94
CA ASP A 50 -37.14 -6.60 8.07
C ASP A 50 -35.66 -6.98 7.93
N TRP A 51 -35.02 -6.77 6.77
CA TRP A 51 -33.58 -6.95 6.62
C TRP A 51 -32.82 -5.82 7.31
N ALA A 52 -31.86 -6.18 8.17
CA ALA A 52 -31.07 -5.23 8.92
C ALA A 52 -30.00 -4.58 8.03
N VAL A 53 -29.89 -3.24 8.07
CA VAL A 53 -28.83 -2.49 7.37
C VAL A 53 -27.56 -2.55 8.20
N ALA A 54 -26.58 -3.35 7.77
CA ALA A 54 -25.29 -3.51 8.44
C ALA A 54 -24.34 -2.32 8.13
N HIS A 55 -24.44 -1.77 6.92
CA HIS A 55 -23.65 -0.64 6.47
C HIS A 55 -24.35 0.07 5.30
N GLN A 56 -24.25 1.39 5.22
CA GLN A 56 -24.82 2.15 4.11
C GLN A 56 -24.02 3.43 3.88
N GLN A 57 -23.64 3.65 2.62
CA GLN A 57 -23.22 4.96 2.13
C GLN A 57 -24.26 5.43 1.09
N PRO A 58 -25.07 6.46 1.40
CA PRO A 58 -26.09 6.96 0.48
C PRO A 58 -25.53 7.25 -0.91
N GLY A 59 -26.20 6.75 -1.95
CA GLY A 59 -25.78 6.93 -3.34
C GLY A 59 -24.56 6.09 -3.77
N ARG A 60 -23.94 5.33 -2.85
CA ARG A 60 -22.72 4.53 -3.14
C ARG A 60 -22.88 3.04 -2.88
N GLU A 61 -23.31 2.65 -1.68
CA GLU A 61 -23.43 1.23 -1.31
C GLU A 61 -24.40 0.99 -0.15
N VAL A 62 -24.90 -0.24 -0.07
CA VAL A 62 -25.66 -0.77 1.07
C VAL A 62 -25.31 -2.23 1.32
N GLN A 63 -25.14 -2.60 2.58
CA GLN A 63 -25.02 -3.97 3.03
C GLN A 63 -26.18 -4.31 3.96
N LEU A 64 -26.87 -5.41 3.68
CA LEU A 64 -28.07 -5.86 4.37
C LEU A 64 -27.89 -7.31 4.83
N SER A 65 -28.54 -7.67 5.94
CA SER A 65 -28.59 -9.06 6.42
C SER A 65 -30.03 -9.50 6.68
N SER A 66 -30.37 -10.72 6.29
CA SER A 66 -31.69 -11.31 6.58
C SER A 66 -31.87 -11.53 8.10
N PRO A 67 -33.12 -11.54 8.60
CA PRO A 67 -33.40 -11.69 10.04
C PRO A 67 -32.85 -12.97 10.67
N ASP A 68 -32.74 -14.05 9.89
CA ASP A 68 -32.20 -15.34 10.30
C ASP A 68 -30.68 -15.45 10.17
N GLY A 69 -30.02 -14.45 9.58
CA GLY A 69 -28.58 -14.43 9.35
C GLY A 69 -28.10 -15.37 8.23
N THR A 70 -29.02 -15.95 7.46
CA THR A 70 -28.68 -16.85 6.35
C THR A 70 -28.12 -16.09 5.15
N TYR A 71 -28.66 -14.91 4.85
CA TYR A 71 -28.31 -14.12 3.67
C TYR A 71 -27.68 -12.78 4.04
N THR A 72 -26.62 -12.40 3.33
CA THR A 72 -26.07 -11.04 3.34
C THR A 72 -26.04 -10.50 1.92
N MET A 73 -26.66 -9.35 1.68
CA MET A 73 -26.66 -8.68 0.38
C MET A 73 -25.82 -7.42 0.43
N HIS A 74 -24.86 -7.27 -0.48
CA HIS A 74 -24.09 -6.03 -0.67
C HIS A 74 -24.33 -5.49 -2.08
N ALA A 75 -24.90 -4.31 -2.18
CA ALA A 75 -25.09 -3.61 -3.45
C ALA A 75 -24.25 -2.33 -3.48
N PHE A 76 -23.36 -2.17 -4.46
CA PHE A 76 -22.35 -1.11 -4.45
C PHE A 76 -21.84 -0.73 -5.85
N TRP A 77 -21.27 0.47 -5.96
CA TRP A 77 -20.49 0.89 -7.13
C TRP A 77 -19.03 0.49 -6.98
N TRP A 78 -18.57 -0.36 -7.89
CA TRP A 78 -17.21 -0.89 -7.93
C TRP A 78 -16.46 -0.34 -9.15
N PHE A 79 -15.22 0.10 -8.96
CA PHE A 79 -14.36 0.46 -10.09
C PHE A 79 -13.70 -0.81 -10.62
N PRO A 80 -13.80 -1.14 -11.92
CA PRO A 80 -13.37 -2.42 -12.46
C PRO A 80 -11.84 -2.53 -12.58
N ASP A 81 -11.18 -2.68 -11.44
CA ASP A 81 -9.74 -2.78 -11.26
C ASP A 81 -9.20 -4.23 -11.36
N GLU A 82 -10.07 -5.22 -11.25
CA GLU A 82 -9.81 -6.65 -11.47
C GLU A 82 -10.83 -7.24 -12.48
N PRO A 83 -10.57 -8.36 -13.17
CA PRO A 83 -11.59 -9.01 -14.00
C PRO A 83 -12.69 -9.63 -13.12
N LEU A 84 -13.94 -9.60 -13.58
CA LEU A 84 -15.09 -10.19 -12.87
C LEU A 84 -15.08 -11.73 -12.88
N LEU A 85 -14.40 -12.35 -13.84
CA LEU A 85 -14.30 -13.80 -14.01
C LEU A 85 -12.83 -14.25 -13.97
N GLY A 86 -12.60 -15.56 -13.87
CA GLY A 86 -11.25 -16.14 -13.90
C GLY A 86 -10.70 -16.54 -12.53
N TYR A 87 -11.56 -16.69 -11.52
CA TYR A 87 -11.20 -17.22 -10.22
C TYR A 87 -11.68 -18.68 -10.07
N ALA A 88 -10.87 -19.51 -9.40
CA ALA A 88 -11.11 -20.95 -9.28
C ALA A 88 -12.38 -21.31 -8.47
N ASP A 89 -12.88 -20.38 -7.65
CA ASP A 89 -14.12 -20.50 -6.89
C ASP A 89 -15.38 -20.29 -7.76
N ILE A 90 -15.27 -19.72 -8.97
CA ILE A 90 -16.42 -19.48 -9.84
C ILE A 90 -16.89 -20.80 -10.45
N VAL A 91 -18.08 -21.24 -10.07
CA VAL A 91 -18.68 -22.51 -10.53
C VAL A 91 -19.66 -22.33 -11.70
N SER A 92 -20.18 -21.12 -11.91
CA SER A 92 -20.94 -20.76 -13.11
C SER A 92 -20.99 -19.25 -13.33
N HIS A 93 -21.20 -18.83 -14.59
CA HIS A 93 -21.55 -17.45 -14.91
C HIS A 93 -22.45 -17.40 -16.15
N GLU A 94 -23.30 -16.39 -16.25
CA GLU A 94 -24.16 -16.17 -17.42
C GLU A 94 -24.47 -14.68 -17.62
N GLU A 95 -24.44 -14.21 -18.87
CA GLU A 95 -24.97 -12.88 -19.21
C GLU A 95 -26.49 -12.95 -19.36
N PHE A 96 -27.17 -11.92 -18.86
CA PHE A 96 -28.60 -11.73 -19.01
C PHE A 96 -28.94 -10.24 -19.07
N THR A 97 -30.20 -9.90 -19.33
CA THR A 97 -30.67 -8.51 -19.31
C THR A 97 -31.41 -8.23 -18.01
N LEU A 98 -30.99 -7.21 -17.28
CA LEU A 98 -31.63 -6.75 -16.05
C LEU A 98 -31.91 -5.25 -16.15
N ALA A 99 -33.16 -4.84 -15.88
CA ALA A 99 -33.60 -3.44 -15.99
C ALA A 99 -33.20 -2.76 -17.32
N GLY A 100 -33.20 -3.52 -18.43
CA GLY A 100 -32.83 -3.03 -19.76
C GLY A 100 -31.34 -2.85 -20.00
N ARG A 101 -30.47 -3.32 -19.10
CA ARG A 101 -29.00 -3.28 -19.19
C ARG A 101 -28.43 -4.68 -19.28
N ARG A 102 -27.23 -4.79 -19.86
CA ARG A 102 -26.46 -6.04 -19.82
C ARG A 102 -25.96 -6.26 -18.40
N ALA A 103 -26.24 -7.44 -17.86
CA ALA A 103 -25.76 -7.87 -16.56
C ALA A 103 -25.17 -9.28 -16.68
N MET A 104 -24.29 -9.63 -15.74
CA MET A 104 -23.74 -10.97 -15.63
C MET A 104 -24.01 -11.49 -14.23
N LEU A 105 -24.61 -12.67 -14.14
CA LEU A 105 -24.67 -13.45 -12.91
C LEU A 105 -23.39 -14.30 -12.83
N ILE A 106 -22.78 -14.31 -11.66
CA ILE A 106 -21.59 -15.09 -11.32
C ILE A 106 -21.93 -15.87 -10.05
N THR A 107 -21.70 -17.17 -10.06
CA THR A 107 -21.87 -18.02 -8.89
C THR A 107 -20.52 -18.53 -8.45
N SER A 108 -20.14 -18.22 -7.21
CA SER A 108 -18.92 -18.71 -6.57
C SER A 108 -19.25 -19.66 -5.43
N ASP A 109 -18.43 -20.70 -5.29
CA ASP A 109 -18.48 -21.69 -4.22
C ASP A 109 -17.18 -21.67 -3.42
N PHE A 110 -17.27 -21.29 -2.15
CA PHE A 110 -16.17 -21.25 -1.20
C PHE A 110 -16.26 -22.38 -0.15
N GLY A 111 -17.04 -23.44 -0.44
CA GLY A 111 -17.25 -24.59 0.44
C GLY A 111 -18.40 -24.39 1.43
N GLN A 112 -18.15 -23.69 2.54
CA GLN A 112 -19.20 -23.41 3.56
C GLN A 112 -20.01 -22.14 3.26
N MET A 113 -19.66 -21.40 2.21
CA MET A 113 -20.29 -20.14 1.82
C MET A 113 -20.41 -20.10 0.30
N GLY A 114 -21.60 -19.78 -0.19
CA GLY A 114 -21.87 -19.54 -1.60
C GLY A 114 -22.12 -18.05 -1.86
N VAL A 115 -21.84 -17.60 -3.08
CA VAL A 115 -22.11 -16.23 -3.52
C VAL A 115 -22.78 -16.23 -4.88
N HIS A 116 -23.87 -15.48 -5.01
CA HIS A 116 -24.42 -15.07 -6.29
C HIS A 116 -24.17 -13.57 -6.49
N ALA A 117 -23.27 -13.22 -7.41
CA ALA A 117 -22.93 -11.85 -7.76
C ALA A 117 -23.56 -11.44 -9.09
N VAL A 118 -24.23 -10.30 -9.14
CA VAL A 118 -24.74 -9.69 -10.36
C VAL A 118 -23.96 -8.42 -10.64
N ALA A 119 -23.25 -8.38 -11.76
CA ALA A 119 -22.52 -7.21 -12.21
C ALA A 119 -23.24 -6.59 -13.43
N PHE A 120 -23.59 -5.32 -13.36
CA PHE A 120 -24.00 -4.54 -14.53
C PHE A 120 -22.77 -4.24 -15.38
N LEU A 121 -22.73 -4.79 -16.59
CA LEU A 121 -21.53 -4.81 -17.43
C LEU A 121 -21.22 -3.44 -18.06
N ASP A 122 -22.23 -2.58 -18.16
CA ASP A 122 -22.06 -1.22 -18.65
C ASP A 122 -21.66 -0.28 -17.49
N PRO A 123 -20.44 0.26 -17.45
CA PRO A 123 -20.00 1.17 -16.40
C PRO A 123 -20.68 2.54 -16.52
N ARG A 124 -20.83 3.22 -15.38
CA ARG A 124 -21.31 4.61 -15.32
C ARG A 124 -20.25 5.60 -15.79
N PRO A 125 -20.57 6.90 -16.00
CA PRO A 125 -19.61 7.89 -16.50
C PRO A 125 -18.31 8.06 -15.69
N SER A 126 -18.29 7.64 -14.42
CA SER A 126 -17.09 7.61 -13.57
C SER A 126 -16.23 6.35 -13.74
N GLY A 127 -16.64 5.41 -14.60
CA GLY A 127 -15.98 4.12 -14.82
C GLY A 127 -16.43 3.00 -13.89
N GLU A 128 -17.26 3.27 -12.89
CA GLU A 128 -17.72 2.26 -11.92
C GLU A 128 -18.90 1.41 -12.47
N GLN A 129 -18.89 0.12 -12.18
CA GLN A 129 -19.99 -0.81 -12.44
C GLN A 129 -20.83 -1.02 -11.17
N PHE A 130 -22.13 -1.27 -11.32
CA PHE A 130 -22.99 -1.57 -10.18
C PHE A 130 -23.01 -3.08 -9.94
N LEU A 131 -22.65 -3.50 -8.74
CA LEU A 131 -22.62 -4.90 -8.32
C LEU A 131 -23.66 -5.15 -7.23
N ILE A 132 -24.25 -6.34 -7.25
CA ILE A 132 -25.14 -6.87 -6.21
C ILE A 132 -24.66 -8.27 -5.87
N ASN A 133 -24.10 -8.45 -4.69
CA ASN A 133 -23.63 -9.73 -4.19
C ASN A 133 -24.59 -10.25 -3.14
N LEU A 134 -25.08 -11.47 -3.30
CA LEU A 134 -25.84 -12.21 -2.29
C LEU A 134 -24.99 -13.37 -1.78
N GLU A 135 -24.54 -13.25 -0.54
CA GLU A 135 -23.80 -14.28 0.18
C GLU A 135 -24.76 -15.13 1.02
N PHE A 136 -24.51 -16.43 1.10
CA PHE A 136 -25.30 -17.39 1.88
C PHE A 136 -24.43 -18.49 2.48
N ASN A 137 -24.78 -18.94 3.69
CA ASN A 137 -23.95 -19.83 4.52
C ASN A 137 -24.56 -21.22 4.77
N ASP A 138 -25.72 -21.52 4.19
CA ASP A 138 -26.41 -22.80 4.31
C ASP A 138 -26.08 -23.79 3.18
N GLY A 139 -25.33 -23.33 2.17
CA GLY A 139 -24.95 -24.11 0.99
C GLY A 139 -26.12 -24.41 0.04
N ASP A 140 -27.30 -23.79 0.23
CA ASP A 140 -28.46 -23.99 -0.64
C ASP A 140 -28.50 -22.94 -1.76
N PHE A 141 -27.72 -23.19 -2.80
CA PHE A 141 -27.66 -22.35 -4.01
C PHE A 141 -29.02 -22.16 -4.68
N ALA A 142 -29.93 -23.14 -4.58
CA ALA A 142 -31.25 -23.01 -5.21
C ALA A 142 -32.16 -22.06 -4.41
N ALA A 143 -32.14 -22.16 -3.07
CA ALA A 143 -32.84 -21.23 -2.20
C ALA A 143 -32.29 -19.80 -2.36
N ALA A 144 -30.97 -19.64 -2.32
CA ALA A 144 -30.32 -18.34 -2.51
C ALA A 144 -30.64 -17.70 -3.86
N ALA A 145 -30.69 -18.49 -4.94
CA ALA A 145 -31.04 -17.98 -6.25
C ALA A 145 -32.50 -17.50 -6.35
N ASN A 146 -33.44 -18.11 -5.61
CA ASN A 146 -34.82 -17.63 -5.52
C ASN A 146 -34.92 -16.29 -4.75
N VAL A 147 -34.14 -16.15 -3.67
CA VAL A 147 -34.05 -14.89 -2.91
C VAL A 147 -33.47 -13.78 -3.78
N LEU A 148 -32.40 -14.09 -4.53
CA LEU A 148 -31.82 -13.14 -5.48
C LEU A 148 -32.83 -12.75 -6.56
N ASP A 149 -33.56 -13.69 -7.15
CA ASP A 149 -34.57 -13.37 -8.19
C ASP A 149 -35.65 -12.40 -7.67
N ASP A 150 -36.14 -12.58 -6.45
CA ASP A 150 -37.12 -11.67 -5.85
C ASP A 150 -36.54 -10.26 -5.65
N LEU A 151 -35.28 -10.16 -5.21
CA LEU A 151 -34.54 -8.89 -5.12
C LEU A 151 -34.33 -8.23 -6.49
N LEU A 152 -33.88 -9.00 -7.49
CA LEU A 152 -33.59 -8.48 -8.83
C LEU A 152 -34.84 -8.01 -9.58
N SER A 153 -36.00 -8.64 -9.35
CA SER A 153 -37.29 -8.18 -9.89
C SER A 153 -37.72 -6.79 -9.37
N ARG A 154 -36.99 -6.25 -8.39
CA ARG A 154 -37.21 -4.93 -7.82
C ARG A 154 -36.03 -3.98 -8.03
N VAL A 155 -35.01 -4.40 -8.77
CA VAL A 155 -33.94 -3.50 -9.22
C VAL A 155 -34.50 -2.53 -10.25
N ARG A 156 -34.09 -1.26 -10.17
CA ARG A 156 -34.32 -0.25 -11.21
C ARG A 156 -32.99 0.32 -11.65
N TYR A 157 -32.88 0.60 -12.94
CA TYR A 157 -31.75 1.31 -13.52
C TYR A 157 -32.30 2.44 -14.40
N GLY A 158 -32.04 3.68 -14.02
CA GLY A 158 -32.72 4.86 -14.52
C GLY A 158 -34.22 4.81 -14.22
N GLN A 159 -35.04 4.99 -15.25
CA GLN A 159 -36.51 4.87 -15.16
C GLN A 159 -37.01 3.44 -15.41
N THR A 160 -36.12 2.51 -15.77
CA THR A 160 -36.47 1.14 -16.15
C THR A 160 -36.44 0.24 -14.93
N ARG A 161 -37.56 -0.41 -14.62
CA ARG A 161 -37.63 -1.46 -13.60
C ARG A 161 -37.27 -2.82 -14.21
N GLY A 162 -36.52 -3.63 -13.46
CA GLY A 162 -36.13 -4.99 -13.82
C GLY A 162 -37.22 -6.03 -13.55
N GLY A 163 -37.12 -7.15 -14.28
CA GLY A 163 -37.93 -8.37 -14.19
C GLY A 163 -38.38 -8.83 -15.57
N ALA A 164 -38.13 -10.04 -16.07
CA ALA A 164 -37.25 -11.14 -15.68
C ALA A 164 -36.75 -11.81 -16.97
N SER A 165 -35.61 -12.51 -16.94
CA SER A 165 -35.37 -13.60 -17.89
C SER A 165 -34.40 -14.67 -17.36
N LYS A 166 -34.65 -15.26 -16.18
CA LYS A 166 -34.43 -16.69 -15.92
C LYS A 166 -34.99 -17.11 -14.55
N ARG A 167 -35.49 -18.34 -14.45
CA ARG A 167 -35.53 -19.08 -13.18
C ARG A 167 -34.16 -19.72 -13.02
N PHE A 168 -33.40 -19.29 -12.04
CA PHE A 168 -32.05 -19.80 -11.78
C PHE A 168 -32.14 -21.22 -11.23
N GLY A 169 -31.53 -22.18 -11.95
CA GLY A 169 -31.56 -23.59 -11.56
C GLY A 169 -31.21 -24.53 -12.70
N THR A 170 -29.90 -24.75 -12.90
CA THR A 170 -29.19 -26.00 -13.26
C THR A 170 -27.89 -25.67 -14.00
N LYS A 171 -26.81 -26.37 -13.63
CA LYS A 171 -25.49 -26.33 -14.28
C LYS A 171 -25.60 -26.69 -15.75
N GLN A 172 -25.24 -25.78 -16.67
CA GLN A 172 -24.77 -26.17 -18.00
C GLN A 172 -23.94 -25.04 -18.68
N PRO A 173 -22.79 -25.35 -19.31
CA PRO A 173 -22.01 -24.38 -20.08
C PRO A 173 -22.32 -24.46 -21.59
N ALA A 174 -22.28 -23.34 -22.33
CA ALA A 174 -21.89 -23.31 -23.77
C ALA A 174 -21.91 -21.91 -24.45
N ALA A 175 -20.78 -21.65 -25.15
CA ALA A 175 -20.58 -21.15 -26.52
C ALA A 175 -21.07 -19.74 -26.99
N ALA A 176 -20.12 -19.00 -27.58
CA ALA A 176 -20.32 -17.72 -28.28
C ALA A 176 -20.45 -17.89 -29.82
N ALA A 177 -21.18 -16.97 -30.45
CA ALA A 177 -21.38 -16.84 -31.89
C ALA A 177 -21.20 -15.35 -32.35
N PRO A 178 -20.90 -15.08 -33.64
CA PRO A 178 -19.87 -14.11 -34.05
C PRO A 178 -20.40 -12.89 -34.83
N VAL A 179 -19.69 -11.74 -34.86
CA VAL A 179 -19.90 -10.68 -35.88
C VAL A 179 -18.66 -9.79 -36.18
N ALA A 180 -18.18 -9.91 -37.43
CA ALA A 180 -17.67 -8.93 -38.43
C ALA A 180 -16.52 -7.89 -38.19
N ALA A 181 -15.40 -8.18 -38.86
CA ALA A 181 -14.57 -7.39 -39.81
C ALA A 181 -13.92 -6.03 -39.44
N ALA A 182 -12.59 -6.01 -39.56
CA ALA A 182 -11.61 -4.97 -39.24
C ALA A 182 -11.44 -3.81 -40.25
N PRO A 183 -10.88 -2.65 -39.82
CA PRO A 183 -10.23 -1.66 -40.70
C PRO A 183 -8.70 -1.79 -40.73
N SER A 184 -8.11 -1.17 -41.76
CA SER A 184 -6.73 -1.19 -42.25
C SER A 184 -5.63 -0.75 -41.26
N GLY A 185 -4.41 -1.27 -41.47
CA GLY A 185 -3.18 -1.16 -40.64
C GLY A 185 -2.60 0.22 -40.34
N GLU A 186 -3.36 1.30 -40.50
CA GLU A 186 -2.94 2.69 -40.28
C GLU A 186 -2.61 2.98 -38.82
N ARG A 187 -3.35 2.38 -37.87
CA ARG A 187 -3.08 2.53 -36.43
C ARG A 187 -1.85 1.76 -35.94
N LEU A 188 -1.36 0.80 -36.72
CA LEU A 188 -0.15 0.04 -36.39
C LEU A 188 1.13 0.73 -36.92
N ALA A 189 1.00 1.63 -37.89
CA ALA A 189 2.12 2.33 -38.53
C ALA A 189 3.09 3.02 -37.55
N PRO A 190 2.64 3.70 -36.47
CA PRO A 190 3.54 4.38 -35.54
C PRO A 190 4.49 3.44 -34.80
N PHE A 191 4.11 2.16 -34.66
CA PHE A 191 4.85 1.19 -33.85
C PHE A 191 5.96 0.46 -34.63
N VAL A 192 5.97 0.56 -35.97
CA VAL A 192 6.88 -0.22 -36.83
C VAL A 192 8.35 -0.03 -36.46
N ALA A 193 8.78 1.21 -36.23
CA ALA A 193 10.16 1.53 -35.89
C ALA A 193 10.55 1.06 -34.48
N ALA A 194 9.65 1.25 -33.50
CA ALA A 194 9.87 0.82 -32.12
C ALA A 194 9.95 -0.71 -32.01
N VAL A 195 9.06 -1.41 -32.71
CA VAL A 195 9.03 -2.88 -32.77
C VAL A 195 10.28 -3.44 -33.46
N GLY A 196 10.73 -2.81 -34.56
CA GLY A 196 11.98 -3.17 -35.23
C GLY A 196 13.19 -3.10 -34.30
N ARG A 197 13.33 -2.00 -33.55
CA ARG A 197 14.38 -1.86 -32.53
C ARG A 197 14.30 -2.95 -31.46
N GLN A 198 13.11 -3.19 -30.93
CA GLN A 198 12.90 -4.17 -29.86
C GLN A 198 13.21 -5.62 -30.29
N ILE A 199 12.98 -5.96 -31.55
CA ILE A 199 13.22 -7.30 -32.11
C ILE A 199 14.66 -7.43 -32.65
N GLY A 200 15.41 -6.33 -32.76
CA GLY A 200 16.76 -6.33 -33.31
C GLY A 200 16.80 -6.53 -34.84
N GLY A 201 15.93 -5.83 -35.57
CA GLY A 201 15.85 -5.91 -37.04
C GLY A 201 14.91 -4.90 -37.68
N SER A 202 14.70 -4.99 -39.00
CA SER A 202 13.72 -4.14 -39.70
C SER A 202 12.33 -4.79 -39.67
N CYS A 203 11.30 -3.96 -39.51
CA CYS A 203 9.90 -4.33 -39.68
C CYS A 203 9.24 -3.45 -40.74
N SER A 204 8.26 -3.97 -41.46
CA SER A 204 7.43 -3.23 -42.41
C SER A 204 5.97 -3.66 -42.27
N LEU A 205 5.05 -2.70 -42.41
CA LEU A 205 3.63 -3.03 -42.55
C LEU A 205 3.46 -3.96 -43.76
N GLU A 206 2.74 -5.05 -43.56
CA GLU A 206 2.55 -6.07 -44.57
C GLU A 206 1.09 -6.52 -44.61
N SER A 207 0.70 -7.15 -45.71
CA SER A 207 -0.51 -7.94 -45.79
C SER A 207 -0.11 -9.34 -46.25
N ARG A 208 -0.21 -10.32 -45.35
CA ARG A 208 0.00 -11.74 -45.68
C ARG A 208 -1.35 -12.46 -45.57
N PRO A 209 -2.12 -12.56 -46.67
CA PRO A 209 -3.50 -13.07 -46.64
C PRO A 209 -3.61 -14.48 -46.03
N ASP A 210 -2.61 -15.33 -46.25
CA ASP A 210 -2.55 -16.70 -45.71
C ASP A 210 -2.32 -16.73 -44.18
N VAL A 211 -1.56 -15.79 -43.63
CA VAL A 211 -1.35 -15.66 -42.18
C VAL A 211 -2.56 -15.00 -41.53
N LEU A 212 -3.10 -13.95 -42.15
CA LEU A 212 -4.28 -13.24 -41.66
C LEU A 212 -5.53 -14.12 -41.64
N ALA A 213 -5.75 -14.95 -42.67
CA ALA A 213 -6.87 -15.88 -42.72
C ALA A 213 -6.89 -16.90 -41.57
N ARG A 214 -5.73 -17.16 -40.94
CA ARG A 214 -5.60 -18.04 -39.76
C ARG A 214 -5.61 -17.28 -38.45
N ALA A 215 -4.93 -16.13 -38.39
CA ALA A 215 -4.72 -15.37 -37.17
C ALA A 215 -5.90 -14.48 -36.76
N VAL A 216 -6.55 -13.82 -37.73
CA VAL A 216 -7.63 -12.86 -37.45
C VAL A 216 -8.86 -13.53 -36.81
N PRO A 217 -9.34 -14.70 -37.28
CA PRO A 217 -10.44 -15.38 -36.62
C PRO A 217 -10.16 -15.77 -35.17
N VAL A 218 -8.90 -16.06 -34.83
CA VAL A 218 -8.50 -16.38 -33.45
C VAL A 218 -8.45 -15.11 -32.60
N LEU A 219 -7.79 -14.06 -33.08
CA LEU A 219 -7.72 -12.77 -32.38
C LEU A 219 -9.11 -12.20 -32.10
N GLU A 220 -9.97 -12.15 -33.11
CA GLU A 220 -11.31 -11.57 -32.97
C GLU A 220 -12.31 -12.55 -32.33
N GLY A 221 -12.07 -13.85 -32.40
CA GLY A 221 -12.95 -14.91 -31.89
C GLY A 221 -12.97 -15.06 -30.38
N HIS A 222 -11.89 -14.67 -29.70
CA HIS A 222 -11.83 -14.63 -28.22
C HIS A 222 -12.55 -13.42 -27.60
N GLY A 223 -13.03 -12.46 -28.42
CA GLY A 223 -13.84 -11.32 -27.97
C GLY A 223 -13.11 -10.27 -27.12
N ASN A 224 -11.81 -10.46 -26.88
CA ASN A 224 -10.96 -9.63 -26.01
C ASN A 224 -9.83 -8.91 -26.76
N ALA A 225 -9.69 -9.16 -28.06
CA ALA A 225 -8.72 -8.51 -28.93
C ALA A 225 -9.40 -8.14 -30.26
N ARG A 226 -9.28 -6.89 -30.69
CA ARG A 226 -9.71 -6.49 -32.04
C ARG A 226 -8.49 -6.33 -32.94
N PHE A 227 -8.49 -7.00 -34.09
CA PHE A 227 -7.38 -6.92 -35.03
C PHE A 227 -7.27 -5.51 -35.63
N VAL A 228 -6.04 -5.01 -35.74
CA VAL A 228 -5.75 -3.62 -36.15
C VAL A 228 -4.85 -3.56 -37.39
N GLY A 229 -4.03 -4.57 -37.63
CA GLY A 229 -3.08 -4.59 -38.73
C GLY A 229 -1.97 -5.60 -38.47
N MET A 230 -1.08 -5.82 -39.44
CA MET A 230 0.09 -6.66 -39.24
C MET A 230 1.36 -6.02 -39.81
N MET A 231 2.50 -6.41 -39.24
CA MET A 231 3.81 -6.14 -39.81
C MET A 231 4.63 -7.43 -39.89
N GLY A 232 5.48 -7.52 -40.90
CA GLY A 232 6.52 -8.52 -41.00
C GLY A 232 7.82 -7.97 -40.44
N CYS A 233 8.47 -8.74 -39.57
CA CYS A 233 9.76 -8.37 -38.98
C CYS A 233 10.85 -9.37 -39.39
N SER A 234 12.11 -8.97 -39.21
CA SER A 234 13.28 -9.80 -39.46
C SER A 234 13.16 -11.22 -38.87
N LYS A 235 13.74 -12.21 -39.55
CA LYS A 235 13.55 -13.66 -39.28
C LYS A 235 12.11 -14.15 -39.51
N ASN A 236 11.35 -13.47 -40.37
CA ASN A 236 9.98 -13.81 -40.76
C ASN A 236 8.95 -13.79 -39.61
N LEU A 237 9.25 -13.10 -38.49
CA LEU A 237 8.37 -13.03 -37.33
C LEU A 237 7.10 -12.22 -37.68
N PRO A 238 5.89 -12.82 -37.63
CA PRO A 238 4.65 -12.08 -37.74
C PRO A 238 4.39 -11.29 -36.46
N VAL A 239 4.06 -10.00 -36.60
CA VAL A 239 3.61 -9.17 -35.48
C VAL A 239 2.24 -8.59 -35.81
N PHE A 240 1.26 -8.86 -34.96
CA PHE A 240 -0.12 -8.38 -35.12
C PHE A 240 -0.35 -7.14 -34.26
N GLY A 241 -1.03 -6.14 -34.79
CA GLY A 241 -1.60 -5.07 -33.98
C GLY A 241 -2.95 -5.51 -33.44
N ALA A 242 -3.13 -5.42 -32.13
CA ALA A 242 -4.41 -5.70 -31.48
C ALA A 242 -4.81 -4.54 -30.56
N ASP A 243 -6.10 -4.25 -30.56
CA ASP A 243 -6.74 -3.40 -29.57
C ASP A 243 -7.28 -4.35 -28.50
N PHE A 244 -6.54 -4.51 -27.41
CA PHE A 244 -6.99 -5.35 -26.32
C PHE A 244 -8.00 -4.60 -25.45
N THR A 245 -9.00 -5.33 -24.97
CA THR A 245 -9.99 -4.80 -24.04
C THR A 245 -9.38 -4.52 -22.66
N PHE A 246 -8.29 -5.22 -22.30
CA PHE A 246 -7.60 -5.14 -21.01
C PHE A 246 -6.07 -5.15 -21.19
N ASP A 247 -5.31 -4.65 -20.21
CA ASP A 247 -3.83 -4.67 -20.24
C ASP A 247 -3.32 -6.12 -20.20
N PRO A 248 -2.58 -6.58 -21.22
CA PRO A 248 -2.08 -7.95 -21.29
C PRO A 248 -0.99 -8.30 -20.26
N ARG A 249 -0.52 -7.34 -19.44
CA ARG A 249 0.44 -7.57 -18.33
C ARG A 249 -0.22 -8.01 -17.01
N GLY A 250 -1.55 -8.09 -16.94
CA GLY A 250 -2.30 -8.60 -15.78
C GLY A 250 -2.09 -10.10 -15.54
N GLN A 251 -2.81 -10.72 -14.59
CA GLN A 251 -2.75 -12.18 -14.43
C GLN A 251 -3.33 -12.87 -15.68
N THR A 252 -2.47 -13.55 -16.45
CA THR A 252 -2.75 -13.93 -17.86
C THR A 252 -3.25 -15.35 -18.09
N ASP A 253 -3.20 -16.24 -17.08
CA ASP A 253 -3.20 -17.70 -17.29
C ASP A 253 -4.49 -18.28 -17.86
N ASP A 254 -5.65 -17.66 -17.62
CA ASP A 254 -6.94 -18.17 -18.14
C ASP A 254 -7.62 -17.22 -19.14
N TYR A 255 -7.08 -16.00 -19.34
CA TYR A 255 -7.72 -14.96 -20.15
C TYR A 255 -7.00 -14.67 -21.47
N PHE A 256 -5.68 -14.44 -21.42
CA PHE A 256 -4.86 -14.22 -22.62
C PHE A 256 -4.09 -15.46 -23.03
N TYR A 257 -3.82 -16.37 -22.10
CA TYR A 257 -3.11 -17.63 -22.38
C TYR A 257 -3.84 -18.52 -23.41
N PRO A 258 -5.18 -18.73 -23.34
CA PRO A 258 -5.88 -19.51 -24.36
C PRO A 258 -5.81 -18.84 -25.74
N LEU A 259 -5.94 -17.52 -25.79
CA LEU A 259 -5.74 -16.75 -27.03
C LEU A 259 -4.33 -16.94 -27.60
N TYR A 260 -3.30 -16.90 -26.75
CA TYR A 260 -1.92 -17.08 -27.17
C TYR A 260 -1.62 -18.51 -27.64
N LEU A 261 -2.17 -19.52 -26.97
CA LEU A 261 -2.09 -20.93 -27.38
C LEU A 261 -2.77 -21.15 -28.74
N ASP A 262 -4.02 -20.72 -28.88
CA ASP A 262 -4.79 -20.90 -30.10
C ASP A 262 -4.15 -20.17 -31.28
N LEU A 263 -3.61 -18.97 -31.03
CA LEU A 263 -2.93 -18.21 -32.08
C LEU A 263 -1.57 -18.84 -32.42
N LEU A 264 -0.85 -19.40 -31.45
CA LEU A 264 0.37 -20.16 -31.70
C LEU A 264 0.09 -21.40 -32.55
N ASP A 265 -0.98 -22.14 -32.26
CA ASP A 265 -1.41 -23.32 -32.99
C ASP A 265 -1.90 -22.96 -34.41
N ALA A 266 -2.68 -21.89 -34.56
CA ALA A 266 -3.11 -21.38 -35.86
C ALA A 266 -1.93 -20.95 -36.74
N LEU A 267 -0.82 -20.52 -36.13
CA LEU A 267 0.43 -20.17 -36.81
C LEU A 267 1.40 -21.35 -36.95
N GLY A 268 0.97 -22.56 -36.59
CA GLY A 268 1.75 -23.80 -36.74
C GLY A 268 2.93 -23.90 -35.78
N GLY A 269 2.77 -23.40 -34.54
CA GLY A 269 3.79 -23.42 -33.50
C GLY A 269 4.88 -22.35 -33.64
N ARG A 270 4.75 -21.45 -34.63
CA ARG A 270 5.77 -20.42 -34.92
C ARG A 270 5.64 -19.23 -33.96
N PRO A 271 6.75 -18.68 -33.44
CA PRO A 271 6.70 -17.53 -32.56
C PRO A 271 6.10 -16.33 -33.26
N PHE A 272 5.43 -15.46 -32.51
CA PHE A 272 4.79 -14.25 -33.02
C PHE A 272 4.85 -13.12 -31.99
N GLY A 273 4.57 -11.91 -32.44
CA GLY A 273 4.36 -10.75 -31.57
C GLY A 273 2.94 -10.21 -31.66
N ILE A 274 2.47 -9.57 -30.60
CA ILE A 274 1.27 -8.74 -30.61
C ILE A 274 1.62 -7.36 -30.05
N VAL A 275 1.31 -6.30 -30.79
CA VAL A 275 1.37 -4.93 -30.28
C VAL A 275 -0.01 -4.57 -29.71
N SER A 276 -0.09 -4.38 -28.39
CA SER A 276 -1.21 -3.69 -27.77
C SER A 276 -1.13 -2.22 -28.14
N ILE A 277 -2.08 -1.76 -28.94
CA ILE A 277 -2.11 -0.37 -29.43
C ILE A 277 -2.36 0.61 -28.28
N ARG A 278 -3.23 0.26 -27.33
CA ARG A 278 -3.57 1.12 -26.18
C ARG A 278 -2.41 1.23 -25.19
N ASP A 279 -1.84 0.08 -24.84
CA ASP A 279 -0.84 0.00 -23.77
C ASP A 279 0.59 0.21 -24.29
N ARG A 280 0.73 0.47 -25.60
CA ARG A 280 2.01 0.65 -26.29
C ARG A 280 2.99 -0.46 -25.94
N LEU A 281 2.52 -1.70 -25.99
CA LEU A 281 3.23 -2.86 -25.49
C LEU A 281 3.41 -3.89 -26.59
N LEU A 282 4.62 -4.39 -26.78
CA LEU A 282 4.89 -5.57 -27.59
C LEU A 282 4.90 -6.81 -26.68
N VAL A 283 3.96 -7.72 -26.90
CA VAL A 283 3.94 -9.05 -26.30
C VAL A 283 4.57 -10.03 -27.28
N ARG A 284 5.62 -10.75 -26.88
CA ARG A 284 6.26 -11.80 -27.69
C ARG A 284 5.93 -13.17 -27.13
N ILE A 285 5.37 -14.01 -27.99
CA ILE A 285 4.89 -15.34 -27.65
C ILE A 285 5.73 -16.37 -28.41
N SER A 286 6.21 -17.38 -27.69
CA SER A 286 6.91 -18.54 -28.26
C SER A 286 6.70 -19.79 -27.41
N LYS A 287 7.01 -20.97 -27.93
CA LYS A 287 6.98 -22.21 -27.15
C LYS A 287 8.29 -22.36 -26.35
N SER A 288 8.19 -22.65 -25.06
CA SER A 288 9.34 -22.92 -24.19
C SER A 288 9.87 -24.35 -24.39
N ARG A 289 11.08 -24.64 -23.90
CA ARG A 289 11.78 -25.92 -24.13
C ARG A 289 11.13 -27.12 -23.42
N ASP A 290 10.34 -26.88 -22.38
CA ASP A 290 9.55 -27.83 -21.60
C ASP A 290 8.12 -28.02 -22.15
N GLY A 291 7.76 -27.31 -23.23
CA GLY A 291 6.47 -27.45 -23.90
C GLY A 291 5.40 -26.43 -23.50
N GLY A 292 5.68 -25.55 -22.54
CA GLY A 292 4.83 -24.42 -22.14
C GLY A 292 4.93 -23.21 -23.09
N LEU A 293 4.28 -22.09 -22.70
CA LEU A 293 4.40 -20.82 -23.39
C LEU A 293 5.42 -19.91 -22.70
N SER A 294 6.29 -19.29 -23.49
CA SER A 294 7.11 -18.15 -23.09
C SER A 294 6.44 -16.88 -23.60
N ILE A 295 6.03 -16.02 -22.66
CA ILE A 295 5.37 -14.73 -22.90
C ILE A 295 6.29 -13.63 -22.37
N ASN A 296 6.70 -12.71 -23.23
CA ASN A 296 7.61 -11.63 -22.87
C ASN A 296 6.97 -10.29 -23.23
N HIS A 297 6.91 -9.37 -22.27
CA HIS A 297 6.31 -8.05 -22.44
C HIS A 297 7.39 -7.00 -22.60
N PHE A 298 7.26 -6.13 -23.60
CA PHE A 298 8.20 -5.05 -23.87
C PHE A 298 7.44 -3.75 -24.11
N GLU A 299 7.74 -2.72 -23.32
CA GLU A 299 7.17 -1.39 -23.55
C GLU A 299 7.79 -0.76 -24.81
N LEU A 300 6.94 -0.16 -25.64
CA LEU A 300 7.34 0.53 -26.86
C LEU A 300 7.43 2.03 -26.57
N THR A 301 8.59 2.46 -26.09
CA THR A 301 8.90 3.87 -25.85
C THR A 301 9.09 4.64 -27.17
N GLU A 302 8.63 5.89 -27.20
CA GLU A 302 9.01 6.86 -28.24
C GLU A 302 10.12 7.75 -27.71
N GLU A 303 11.20 7.89 -28.49
CA GLU A 303 12.04 9.09 -28.41
C GLU A 303 11.38 10.24 -29.20
N PRO A 304 11.61 11.50 -28.80
CA PRO A 304 10.94 12.66 -29.38
C PRO A 304 11.18 12.77 -30.90
N TYR A 305 10.08 13.01 -31.62
CA TYR A 305 10.09 13.37 -33.03
C TYR A 305 11.02 14.57 -33.28
N ALA A 306 12.18 14.33 -33.90
CA ALA A 306 13.04 15.38 -34.42
C ALA A 306 12.32 16.09 -35.58
N ALA A 307 11.70 17.24 -35.29
CA ALA A 307 11.26 18.17 -36.32
C ALA A 307 12.51 18.76 -37.02
N PRO A 308 12.49 18.95 -38.36
CA PRO A 308 13.66 19.39 -39.11
C PRO A 308 14.06 20.81 -38.72
N ALA A 309 15.38 21.01 -38.62
CA ALA A 309 16.03 22.22 -38.13
C ALA A 309 15.60 23.49 -38.89
N ALA A 310 14.92 24.39 -38.18
CA ALA A 310 14.89 25.80 -38.52
C ALA A 310 15.93 26.51 -37.65
N SER A 311 16.97 27.01 -38.29
CA SER A 311 18.08 27.76 -37.69
C SER A 311 17.60 29.03 -36.97
N VAL A 312 17.81 29.10 -35.66
CA VAL A 312 17.81 30.37 -34.90
C VAL A 312 19.20 30.50 -34.26
N PRO A 313 19.89 31.65 -34.37
CA PRO A 313 21.28 31.78 -33.93
C PRO A 313 21.42 31.82 -32.41
N ASP A 314 22.54 31.29 -31.93
CA ASP A 314 23.04 31.28 -30.56
C ASP A 314 22.68 32.52 -29.75
N ARG A 315 22.04 32.29 -28.59
CA ARG A 315 22.09 33.21 -27.45
C ARG A 315 22.43 32.38 -26.21
N PRO A 316 23.42 32.78 -25.40
CA PRO A 316 23.81 32.02 -24.21
C PRO A 316 22.67 31.99 -23.19
N ASP A 317 22.46 30.81 -22.60
CA ASP A 317 21.48 30.60 -21.53
C ASP A 317 21.78 31.51 -20.33
N PRO A 318 20.76 32.19 -19.76
CA PRO A 318 20.93 32.88 -18.49
C PRO A 318 21.00 31.85 -17.36
N VAL A 319 22.09 31.90 -16.59
CA VAL A 319 22.24 31.23 -15.30
C VAL A 319 21.06 31.60 -14.41
N ALA A 320 20.26 30.60 -14.00
CA ALA A 320 19.17 30.79 -13.05
C ALA A 320 19.73 31.21 -11.68
N PRO A 321 19.31 32.34 -11.10
CA PRO A 321 19.69 32.70 -9.74
C PRO A 321 19.04 31.74 -8.73
N ALA A 322 19.76 31.43 -7.65
CA ALA A 322 19.25 30.63 -6.54
C ALA A 322 17.93 31.22 -6.00
N SER A 323 16.87 30.41 -6.00
CA SER A 323 15.55 30.79 -5.47
C SER A 323 15.63 31.02 -3.96
N PRO A 324 15.00 32.07 -3.41
CA PRO A 324 15.00 32.32 -1.97
C PRO A 324 14.13 31.29 -1.22
N ASN A 325 14.43 31.06 0.06
CA ASN A 325 13.70 30.12 0.93
C ASN A 325 12.26 30.61 1.15
N TYR A 326 11.30 29.92 0.53
CA TYR A 326 9.87 30.16 0.69
C TYR A 326 9.26 29.10 1.62
N VAL A 327 8.47 29.52 2.61
CA VAL A 327 7.71 28.60 3.48
C VAL A 327 6.20 28.71 3.24
N PRO A 328 5.44 27.59 3.23
CA PRO A 328 4.00 27.62 3.01
C PRO A 328 3.23 28.32 4.14
N THR A 329 2.15 28.99 3.77
CA THR A 329 1.23 29.70 4.67
C THR A 329 -0.22 29.32 4.35
N GLY A 330 -0.99 28.92 5.37
CA GLY A 330 -2.41 28.61 5.22
C GLY A 330 -2.71 27.29 4.48
N LYS A 331 -3.97 27.10 4.07
CA LYS A 331 -4.48 25.90 3.38
C LYS A 331 -4.27 26.01 1.86
N VAL A 332 -4.39 24.88 1.13
CA VAL A 332 -4.48 24.88 -0.34
C VAL A 332 -5.79 25.55 -0.78
N LEU A 333 -5.71 26.45 -1.76
CA LEU A 333 -6.78 27.25 -2.32
C LEU A 333 -7.07 26.85 -3.76
N VAL A 334 -8.26 27.20 -4.26
CA VAL A 334 -8.71 26.92 -5.64
C VAL A 334 -9.04 28.23 -6.35
N ALA A 335 -8.50 28.42 -7.55
CA ALA A 335 -8.92 29.46 -8.49
C ALA A 335 -9.51 28.80 -9.73
N GLU A 336 -10.65 29.30 -10.20
CA GLU A 336 -11.38 28.70 -11.33
C GLU A 336 -11.94 29.77 -12.27
N ILE A 337 -11.78 29.55 -13.57
CA ILE A 337 -12.49 30.22 -14.65
C ILE A 337 -13.23 29.10 -15.38
N GLY A 338 -14.53 29.00 -15.20
CA GLY A 338 -15.34 27.94 -15.79
C GLY A 338 -16.80 28.08 -15.36
N ASN A 339 -17.70 27.51 -16.13
CA ASN A 339 -19.13 27.41 -15.80
C ASN A 339 -19.74 26.23 -16.57
N VAL A 340 -21.00 25.91 -16.26
CA VAL A 340 -21.72 24.77 -16.86
C VAL A 340 -22.43 25.11 -18.18
N GLY A 341 -22.24 26.33 -18.69
CA GLY A 341 -22.87 26.80 -19.93
C GLY A 341 -22.21 26.22 -21.18
N ALA A 342 -22.91 26.35 -22.32
CA ALA A 342 -22.38 25.92 -23.61
C ALA A 342 -21.04 26.61 -23.93
N VAL A 343 -20.12 25.86 -24.53
CA VAL A 343 -18.75 26.30 -24.82
C VAL A 343 -18.48 26.39 -26.32
N ARG A 344 -17.57 27.29 -26.68
CA ARG A 344 -16.91 27.36 -27.98
C ARG A 344 -15.40 27.18 -27.78
N ASN A 345 -14.68 26.79 -28.82
CA ASN A 345 -13.22 26.60 -28.74
C ASN A 345 -12.49 27.88 -29.16
N GLY A 346 -11.25 28.05 -28.73
CA GLY A 346 -10.41 29.19 -29.10
C GLY A 346 -10.69 30.42 -28.23
N PRO A 347 -10.07 30.53 -27.04
CA PRO A 347 -10.17 31.72 -26.21
C PRO A 347 -9.63 32.95 -26.94
N THR A 348 -10.40 34.05 -26.93
CA THR A 348 -10.02 35.32 -27.55
C THR A 348 -9.24 36.23 -26.61
N LYS A 349 -9.14 35.87 -25.32
CA LYS A 349 -8.38 36.58 -24.29
C LYS A 349 -7.50 35.63 -23.51
N ARG A 350 -6.31 36.14 -23.15
CA ARG A 350 -5.32 35.44 -22.32
C ARG A 350 -5.84 35.23 -20.90
N VAL A 351 -5.49 34.09 -20.30
CA VAL A 351 -5.70 33.82 -18.88
C VAL A 351 -4.51 34.40 -18.12
N MET A 352 -4.76 35.37 -17.26
CA MET A 352 -3.74 36.02 -16.43
C MET A 352 -3.94 35.62 -14.96
N ILE A 353 -2.87 35.13 -14.34
CA ILE A 353 -2.76 34.87 -12.91
C ILE A 353 -2.05 36.07 -12.30
N ASP A 354 -2.67 36.73 -11.34
CA ASP A 354 -2.11 37.88 -10.61
C ASP A 354 -1.98 37.48 -9.14
N THR A 355 -0.75 37.30 -8.67
CA THR A 355 -0.48 36.87 -7.30
C THR A 355 0.35 37.92 -6.55
N LYS A 356 -0.17 38.35 -5.40
CA LYS A 356 0.47 39.37 -4.54
C LYS A 356 1.58 38.81 -3.66
N ASN A 357 1.56 37.50 -3.43
CA ASN A 357 2.57 36.75 -2.67
C ASN A 357 3.14 35.64 -3.57
N PRO A 358 4.32 35.11 -3.27
CA PRO A 358 4.77 33.87 -3.88
C PRO A 358 3.77 32.75 -3.60
N ILE A 359 3.52 31.85 -4.55
CA ILE A 359 2.57 30.74 -4.40
C ILE A 359 3.19 29.44 -4.88
N LEU A 360 2.89 28.33 -4.20
CA LEU A 360 3.12 26.98 -4.67
C LEU A 360 1.91 26.54 -5.50
N ILE A 361 2.09 26.30 -6.79
CA ILE A 361 1.04 25.78 -7.66
C ILE A 361 1.15 24.25 -7.68
N THR A 362 0.12 23.57 -7.17
CA THR A 362 0.10 22.11 -7.05
C THR A 362 -0.56 21.43 -8.23
N SER A 363 -1.57 22.06 -8.86
CA SER A 363 -2.13 21.57 -10.12
C SER A 363 -2.78 22.66 -10.97
N ILE A 364 -2.80 22.45 -12.29
CA ILE A 364 -3.52 23.27 -13.28
C ILE A 364 -4.29 22.33 -14.21
N GLN A 365 -5.57 22.62 -14.44
CA GLN A 365 -6.44 21.88 -15.34
C GLN A 365 -7.04 22.82 -16.39
N THR A 366 -6.90 22.52 -17.69
CA THR A 366 -7.59 23.19 -18.80
C THR A 366 -8.66 22.28 -19.41
N TYR A 367 -9.64 22.86 -20.12
CA TYR A 367 -10.77 22.11 -20.68
C TYR A 367 -10.84 22.24 -22.21
N HIS A 368 -10.73 21.14 -22.95
CA HIS A 368 -10.66 21.04 -24.41
C HIS A 368 -11.85 20.27 -24.98
N TRP A 369 -13.07 20.81 -24.83
CA TRP A 369 -14.28 20.14 -25.32
C TRP A 369 -14.22 19.83 -26.82
N ASN A 370 -13.68 20.74 -27.63
CA ASN A 370 -13.42 20.58 -29.06
C ASN A 370 -14.56 19.94 -29.85
N HIS A 371 -15.74 20.55 -29.85
CA HIS A 371 -16.93 20.02 -30.55
C HIS A 371 -17.37 18.62 -30.07
N GLY A 372 -17.03 18.25 -28.83
CA GLY A 372 -17.31 16.94 -28.27
C GLY A 372 -16.32 15.86 -28.68
N GLN A 373 -15.19 16.23 -29.28
CA GLN A 373 -14.15 15.30 -29.73
C GLN A 373 -12.93 15.26 -28.80
N GLY A 374 -12.77 16.25 -27.92
CA GLY A 374 -11.55 16.34 -27.12
C GLY A 374 -10.33 16.74 -27.94
N TRP A 375 -9.15 16.68 -27.32
CA TRP A 375 -7.89 16.72 -28.06
C TRP A 375 -6.79 15.99 -27.28
N PRO A 376 -5.89 15.24 -27.95
CA PRO A 376 -4.77 14.60 -27.27
C PRO A 376 -4.00 15.57 -26.37
N PRO A 377 -3.75 15.23 -25.09
CA PRO A 377 -3.13 16.14 -24.13
C PRO A 377 -1.83 16.75 -24.62
N GLY A 378 -1.80 18.08 -24.69
CA GLY A 378 -0.60 18.85 -25.02
C GLY A 378 0.12 19.30 -23.75
N THR A 379 0.74 20.47 -23.80
CA THR A 379 1.43 21.07 -22.65
C THR A 379 0.74 22.33 -22.12
N ILE A 380 0.95 22.59 -20.84
CA ILE A 380 0.52 23.80 -20.12
C ILE A 380 1.77 24.47 -19.53
N ALA A 381 1.88 25.80 -19.62
CA ALA A 381 3.01 26.58 -19.09
C ALA A 381 2.55 27.91 -18.48
N LEU A 382 3.40 28.55 -17.69
CA LEU A 382 3.21 29.93 -17.23
C LEU A 382 4.31 30.83 -17.78
N ARG A 383 3.97 32.02 -18.25
CA ARG A 383 4.95 33.02 -18.69
C ARG A 383 4.82 34.28 -17.87
N ASP A 384 5.90 34.71 -17.23
CA ASP A 384 5.89 35.94 -16.45
C ASP A 384 6.01 37.21 -17.34
N GLN A 385 6.01 38.39 -16.70
CA GLN A 385 6.13 39.68 -17.39
C GLN A 385 7.53 39.92 -17.99
N ALA A 386 8.56 39.24 -17.50
CA ALA A 386 9.91 39.30 -18.06
C ALA A 386 10.08 38.36 -19.27
N GLY A 387 9.07 37.53 -19.55
CA GLY A 387 9.08 36.54 -20.63
C GLY A 387 9.67 35.19 -20.20
N GLN A 388 10.00 34.99 -18.93
CA GLN A 388 10.45 33.72 -18.39
C GLN A 388 9.29 32.71 -18.42
N LEU A 389 9.59 31.52 -18.94
CA LEU A 389 8.65 30.42 -19.04
C LEU A 389 8.87 29.44 -17.87
N PHE A 390 7.80 29.10 -17.18
CA PHE A 390 7.72 28.05 -16.17
C PHE A 390 6.89 26.90 -16.78
N GLY A 391 7.49 25.71 -16.90
CA GLY A 391 7.02 24.68 -17.83
C GLY A 391 7.76 24.79 -19.18
N PRO A 392 7.23 24.23 -20.28
CA PRO A 392 5.92 23.59 -20.41
C PRO A 392 5.86 22.22 -19.73
N TRP A 393 4.76 21.94 -19.03
CA TRP A 393 4.49 20.64 -18.43
C TRP A 393 3.57 19.83 -19.34
N GLN A 394 3.94 18.58 -19.61
CA GLN A 394 3.09 17.65 -20.35
C GLN A 394 1.84 17.33 -19.54
N ALA A 395 0.67 17.62 -20.11
CA ALA A 395 -0.60 17.30 -19.50
C ALA A 395 -0.98 15.84 -19.76
N TYR A 396 -1.78 15.28 -18.88
CA TYR A 396 -2.49 14.03 -19.12
C TYR A 396 -4.00 14.29 -19.22
N GLY A 397 -4.67 13.46 -20.02
CA GLY A 397 -6.06 13.62 -20.42
C GLY A 397 -7.01 12.96 -19.44
N LYS A 398 -8.12 13.62 -19.14
CA LYS A 398 -9.29 13.01 -18.49
C LYS A 398 -10.54 13.26 -19.31
N PRO A 399 -11.52 12.34 -19.32
CA PRO A 399 -12.78 12.55 -20.02
C PRO A 399 -13.54 13.77 -19.48
N GLY A 400 -14.14 14.53 -20.39
CA GLY A 400 -15.00 15.67 -20.11
C GLY A 400 -16.47 15.30 -19.92
N GLN A 401 -17.31 16.30 -19.71
CA GLN A 401 -18.76 16.13 -19.66
C GLN A 401 -19.28 15.38 -20.89
N GLY A 402 -20.11 14.34 -20.67
CA GLY A 402 -20.62 13.48 -21.74
C GLY A 402 -19.65 12.40 -22.23
N GLY A 403 -18.51 12.20 -21.55
CA GLY A 403 -17.54 11.16 -21.90
C GLY A 403 -16.57 11.54 -23.03
N VAL A 404 -16.49 12.83 -23.37
CA VAL A 404 -15.58 13.33 -24.40
C VAL A 404 -14.13 13.02 -24.00
N PRO A 405 -13.39 12.18 -24.75
CA PRO A 405 -12.04 11.77 -24.36
C PRO A 405 -11.10 12.97 -24.30
N ASP A 406 -10.12 12.97 -23.40
CA ASP A 406 -9.09 14.01 -23.28
C ASP A 406 -9.58 15.46 -23.22
N ALA A 407 -10.83 15.67 -22.80
CA ALA A 407 -11.38 17.02 -22.70
C ALA A 407 -10.90 17.76 -21.45
N TYR A 408 -10.37 17.12 -20.42
CA TYR A 408 -9.61 17.83 -19.38
C TYR A 408 -8.13 17.52 -19.53
N TRP A 409 -7.29 18.55 -19.55
CA TRP A 409 -5.85 18.42 -19.52
C TRP A 409 -5.36 18.83 -18.14
N LEU A 410 -4.67 17.94 -17.43
CA LEU A 410 -4.23 18.16 -16.06
C LEU A 410 -2.70 18.08 -15.97
N VAL A 411 -2.10 19.04 -15.26
CA VAL A 411 -0.67 19.05 -14.87
C VAL A 411 -0.55 19.27 -13.37
N GLU A 412 0.46 18.64 -12.75
CA GLU A 412 0.73 18.71 -11.30
C GLU A 412 2.17 19.18 -11.05
N PRO A 413 2.49 20.46 -11.34
CA PRO A 413 3.87 20.91 -11.48
C PRO A 413 4.61 21.12 -10.16
N ASN A 414 3.89 21.23 -9.04
CA ASN A 414 4.44 21.47 -7.70
C ASN A 414 5.54 22.56 -7.66
N ILE A 415 5.29 23.68 -8.33
CA ILE A 415 6.27 24.77 -8.51
C ILE A 415 5.92 26.00 -7.69
N VAL A 416 6.93 26.62 -7.08
CA VAL A 416 6.79 27.94 -6.46
C VAL A 416 7.03 29.02 -7.51
N VAL A 417 6.04 29.89 -7.72
CA VAL A 417 6.20 31.11 -8.52
C VAL A 417 6.24 32.34 -7.60
N PRO A 418 7.15 33.30 -7.84
CA PRO A 418 7.17 34.56 -7.10
C PRO A 418 5.85 35.36 -7.17
N SER A 419 5.73 36.39 -6.34
CA SER A 419 4.66 37.37 -6.51
C SER A 419 4.80 38.06 -7.87
N GLY A 420 3.75 38.08 -8.67
CA GLY A 420 3.82 38.63 -10.03
C GLY A 420 2.60 38.30 -10.87
N LYS A 421 2.67 38.67 -12.14
CA LYS A 421 1.66 38.37 -13.15
C LYS A 421 2.19 37.32 -14.12
N TYR A 422 1.41 36.27 -14.30
CA TYR A 422 1.73 35.14 -15.16
C TYR A 422 0.62 34.94 -16.20
N GLU A 423 1.00 34.78 -17.46
CA GLU A 423 0.11 34.32 -18.52
C GLU A 423 0.12 32.78 -18.54
N LEU A 424 -1.06 32.17 -18.47
CA LEU A 424 -1.20 30.74 -18.69
C LEU A 424 -1.19 30.44 -20.19
N ILE A 425 -0.25 29.61 -20.61
CA ILE A 425 -0.04 29.18 -21.99
C ILE A 425 -0.51 27.74 -22.11
N ASP A 426 -1.41 27.52 -23.05
CA ASP A 426 -1.83 26.20 -23.47
C ASP A 426 -1.26 25.94 -24.87
N SER A 427 -0.71 24.75 -25.09
CA SER A 427 -0.08 24.37 -26.36
C SER A 427 -1.05 24.19 -27.53
N ASN A 428 -2.35 23.99 -27.28
CA ASN A 428 -3.38 23.97 -28.30
C ASN A 428 -4.57 24.86 -27.91
N PRO A 429 -4.38 26.20 -27.95
CA PRO A 429 -5.42 27.13 -27.54
C PRO A 429 -6.63 27.09 -28.49
N ALA A 430 -6.49 26.56 -29.71
CA ALA A 430 -7.59 26.44 -30.66
C ALA A 430 -8.67 25.44 -30.20
N THR A 431 -8.31 24.44 -29.38
CA THR A 431 -9.24 23.44 -28.83
C THR A 431 -9.72 23.78 -27.42
N TRP A 432 -9.09 24.75 -26.77
CA TRP A 432 -9.41 25.18 -25.40
C TRP A 432 -10.79 25.84 -25.35
N ALA A 433 -11.67 25.31 -24.50
CA ALA A 433 -13.04 25.75 -24.32
C ALA A 433 -13.13 27.11 -23.61
N THR A 434 -14.06 27.94 -24.07
CA THR A 434 -14.41 29.24 -23.50
C THR A 434 -15.88 29.57 -23.77
N ASN A 435 -16.43 30.59 -23.12
CA ASN A 435 -17.71 31.20 -23.48
C ASN A 435 -17.78 32.67 -23.06
N ASP A 436 -18.94 33.30 -23.28
CA ASP A 436 -19.14 34.72 -22.98
C ASP A 436 -19.10 35.02 -21.47
N GLU A 437 -19.52 34.09 -20.63
CA GLU A 437 -19.44 34.21 -19.18
C GLU A 437 -17.99 34.14 -18.66
N ALA A 438 -17.15 33.31 -19.28
CA ALA A 438 -15.69 33.35 -19.07
C ALA A 438 -15.01 34.60 -19.69
N LYS A 439 -15.79 35.47 -20.36
CA LYS A 439 -15.35 36.70 -21.04
C LYS A 439 -14.32 36.42 -22.14
N GLY A 440 -14.42 35.27 -22.79
CA GLY A 440 -13.49 34.83 -23.84
C GLY A 440 -12.14 34.30 -23.34
N ARG A 441 -12.00 34.03 -22.03
CA ARG A 441 -10.82 33.36 -21.45
C ARG A 441 -11.04 31.85 -21.39
N GLY A 442 -9.97 31.08 -21.54
CA GLY A 442 -10.04 29.62 -21.50
C GLY A 442 -10.47 29.11 -20.13
N PHE A 443 -11.20 27.99 -20.12
CA PHE A 443 -11.63 27.35 -18.89
C PHE A 443 -10.43 26.74 -18.17
N VAL A 444 -10.20 27.12 -16.92
CA VAL A 444 -9.08 26.64 -16.11
C VAL A 444 -9.47 26.47 -14.66
N LYS A 445 -8.93 25.45 -14.01
CA LYS A 445 -8.94 25.27 -12.57
C LYS A 445 -7.52 25.10 -12.05
N MET A 446 -7.15 25.82 -11.00
CA MET A 446 -5.81 25.78 -10.42
C MET A 446 -5.89 25.60 -8.90
N HIS A 447 -5.12 24.64 -8.38
CA HIS A 447 -4.87 24.51 -6.94
C HIS A 447 -3.52 25.13 -6.59
N PHE A 448 -3.49 25.97 -5.55
CA PHE A 448 -2.27 26.66 -5.12
C PHE A 448 -2.26 26.93 -3.61
N GLN A 449 -1.09 27.19 -3.05
CA GLN A 449 -0.91 27.56 -1.64
C GLN A 449 -0.03 28.81 -1.54
N ASN A 450 -0.40 29.75 -0.66
CA ASN A 450 0.41 30.97 -0.45
C ASN A 450 1.73 30.64 0.25
N MET A 451 2.80 31.30 -0.16
CA MET A 451 4.13 31.16 0.43
C MET A 451 4.62 32.52 0.95
N ARG A 452 5.51 32.51 1.96
CA ARG A 452 6.22 33.71 2.43
C ARG A 452 7.73 33.51 2.34
N LEU A 453 8.47 34.61 2.13
CA LEU A 453 9.93 34.64 2.21
C LEU A 453 10.38 34.44 3.66
N GLU A 454 11.32 33.55 3.87
CA GLU A 454 12.03 33.43 5.14
C GLU A 454 13.17 34.46 5.16
N VAL A 455 13.01 35.52 5.97
CA VAL A 455 14.08 36.49 6.21
C VAL A 455 14.97 35.92 7.31
N VAL A 456 16.20 35.54 6.96
CA VAL A 456 17.21 35.13 7.94
C VAL A 456 17.73 36.40 8.63
N GLU A 457 17.22 36.72 9.82
CA GLU A 457 17.85 37.70 10.69
C GLU A 457 19.15 37.12 11.25
N THR A 458 20.26 37.82 11.03
CA THR A 458 21.57 37.46 11.57
C THR A 458 21.60 37.77 13.07
N PRO A 459 21.97 36.83 13.97
CA PRO A 459 22.05 37.13 15.39
C PRO A 459 23.22 38.09 15.68
N ALA A 460 22.94 39.18 16.41
CA ALA A 460 23.95 40.10 16.90
C ALA A 460 24.87 39.43 17.93
N PRO A 461 26.17 39.80 18.01
CA PRO A 461 27.12 39.17 18.93
C PRO A 461 26.76 39.45 20.40
N PRO A 462 27.06 38.51 21.33
CA PRO A 462 26.61 38.59 22.71
C PRO A 462 27.36 39.69 23.48
N PRO A 463 26.69 40.42 24.39
CA PRO A 463 27.35 41.37 25.27
C PRO A 463 28.11 40.64 26.41
N PRO A 464 29.19 41.25 26.95
CA PRO A 464 30.02 40.62 27.99
C PRO A 464 29.29 40.49 29.34
N PRO A 465 29.70 39.53 30.19
CA PRO A 465 28.95 39.18 31.39
C PRO A 465 29.04 40.29 32.44
N ARG A 466 27.89 40.65 33.03
CA ARG A 466 27.83 41.51 34.22
C ARG A 466 27.18 40.77 35.39
N ASN A 467 27.83 40.96 36.54
CA ASN A 467 27.57 40.34 37.83
C ASN A 467 26.10 40.42 38.28
N VAL A 468 25.66 39.32 38.87
CA VAL A 468 24.35 39.14 39.49
C VAL A 468 24.32 39.85 40.84
N THR A 469 23.30 40.68 41.07
CA THR A 469 22.80 40.98 42.42
C THR A 469 21.26 41.11 42.33
N PRO A 470 20.49 40.44 43.20
CA PRO A 470 19.04 40.33 43.03
C PRO A 470 18.29 41.49 43.70
N ALA A 471 17.24 41.99 43.04
CA ALA A 471 16.26 42.95 43.57
C ALA A 471 14.88 42.65 42.95
N PRO A 472 13.76 42.99 43.62
CA PRO A 472 12.61 42.10 43.80
C PRO A 472 11.52 42.19 42.73
N ALA A 473 10.64 41.18 42.78
CA ALA A 473 9.52 40.89 41.90
C ALA A 473 8.56 42.07 41.64
N ALA A 474 8.20 42.23 40.37
CA ALA A 474 7.04 42.98 39.90
C ALA A 474 6.05 42.01 39.20
N PRO A 475 4.74 42.37 39.13
CA PRO A 475 3.65 41.42 38.91
C PRO A 475 3.57 40.93 37.46
N VAL A 476 3.20 39.65 37.30
CA VAL A 476 2.96 38.98 36.01
C VAL A 476 1.59 39.38 35.46
N GLU A 477 1.57 40.01 34.29
CA GLU A 477 0.41 40.01 33.37
C GLU A 477 0.45 38.75 32.49
N PRO A 478 -0.71 38.18 32.10
CA PRO A 478 -0.78 36.87 31.46
C PRO A 478 -0.30 36.90 30.02
N ALA A 479 0.72 36.07 29.73
CA ALA A 479 1.25 35.87 28.39
C ALA A 479 0.23 35.18 27.46
N SER A 480 0.02 35.79 26.30
CA SER A 480 -0.58 35.15 25.13
C SER A 480 0.26 33.96 24.67
N THR A 481 -0.43 32.85 24.37
CA THR A 481 0.07 31.56 23.93
C THR A 481 1.14 31.66 22.82
N PRO A 482 2.35 31.09 22.98
CA PRO A 482 3.31 30.99 21.89
C PRO A 482 2.83 30.00 20.82
N ALA A 483 2.98 30.38 19.56
CA ALA A 483 2.78 29.50 18.42
C ALA A 483 3.70 28.28 18.53
N ALA A 484 3.13 27.09 18.29
CA ALA A 484 3.83 25.82 18.28
C ALA A 484 5.04 25.85 17.33
N VAL A 485 6.25 25.79 17.91
CA VAL A 485 7.48 25.45 17.20
C VAL A 485 7.30 24.04 16.63
N LYS A 486 7.43 23.88 15.31
CA LYS A 486 7.56 22.55 14.70
C LYS A 486 8.89 21.96 15.16
N VAL A 487 8.83 21.09 16.16
CA VAL A 487 9.96 20.27 16.59
C VAL A 487 10.24 19.25 15.48
N PRO A 488 11.51 19.05 15.05
CA PRO A 488 11.89 17.95 14.16
C PRO A 488 11.38 16.61 14.71
N LEU A 489 11.13 15.63 13.84
CA LEU A 489 10.86 14.25 14.25
C LEU A 489 11.94 13.81 15.26
N PRO A 490 11.58 13.19 16.41
CA PRO A 490 12.59 12.65 17.29
C PRO A 490 13.28 11.51 16.55
N VAL A 491 14.52 11.79 16.13
CA VAL A 491 15.50 10.76 15.79
C VAL A 491 15.56 9.83 17.01
N ILE A 492 15.22 8.55 16.84
CA ILE A 492 15.32 7.58 17.92
C ILE A 492 16.81 7.38 18.16
N ALA A 493 17.39 8.18 19.06
CA ALA A 493 18.67 7.87 19.64
C ALA A 493 18.56 6.50 20.31
N PRO A 494 19.55 5.61 20.15
CA PRO A 494 19.55 4.34 20.88
C PRO A 494 19.39 4.62 22.37
N LEU A 495 18.52 3.83 22.99
CA LEU A 495 18.10 4.05 24.36
C LEU A 495 19.26 3.64 25.29
N PRO A 496 19.53 4.38 26.38
CA PRO A 496 20.57 4.03 27.34
C PRO A 496 20.45 2.59 27.87
N ASP A 497 21.58 1.96 28.19
CA ASP A 497 21.72 0.62 28.81
C ASP A 497 21.16 0.56 30.26
N THR A 498 20.50 1.61 30.71
CA THR A 498 19.91 1.73 32.03
C THR A 498 18.39 1.77 31.94
N ARG A 499 17.72 1.45 33.05
CA ARG A 499 16.28 1.66 33.16
C ARG A 499 15.92 3.10 32.78
N THR A 500 15.06 3.25 31.79
CA THR A 500 14.60 4.56 31.32
C THR A 500 13.09 4.67 31.43
N GLU A 501 12.63 5.84 31.88
CA GLU A 501 11.23 6.23 31.88
C GLU A 501 11.06 7.42 30.94
N ARG A 502 10.11 7.32 30.00
CA ARG A 502 9.81 8.36 29.03
C ARG A 502 8.31 8.64 29.02
N VAL A 503 7.95 9.90 29.19
CA VAL A 503 6.58 10.35 28.95
C VAL A 503 6.39 10.51 27.45
N LEU A 504 5.49 9.72 26.86
CA LEU A 504 5.12 9.82 25.45
C LEU A 504 3.94 10.77 25.24
N PHE A 505 3.04 10.91 26.22
CA PHE A 505 1.90 11.82 26.13
C PHE A 505 1.58 12.39 27.50
N ASN A 506 1.26 13.69 27.56
CA ASN A 506 0.80 14.38 28.78
C ASN A 506 -0.14 15.56 28.46
N GLY A 507 -0.87 15.49 27.35
CA GLY A 507 -1.79 16.56 26.90
C GLY A 507 -1.32 17.39 25.71
N ALA A 508 -0.11 17.13 25.20
CA ALA A 508 0.35 17.65 23.91
C ALA A 508 0.48 16.51 22.90
N LEU A 509 0.03 16.73 21.66
CA LEU A 509 0.43 15.89 20.54
C LEU A 509 1.85 16.31 20.16
N ASP A 510 2.81 15.44 20.43
CA ASP A 510 4.16 15.57 19.88
C ASP A 510 4.21 15.04 18.43
N THR A 511 5.40 14.85 17.89
CA THR A 511 5.61 14.58 16.46
C THR A 511 5.12 13.21 16.00
N PHE A 512 4.92 12.22 16.89
CA PHE A 512 4.48 10.88 16.47
C PHE A 512 3.01 10.60 16.76
N TRP A 513 2.32 11.40 17.59
CA TRP A 513 0.88 11.24 17.79
C TRP A 513 0.05 11.83 16.64
N ARG A 514 -1.02 11.14 16.27
CA ARG A 514 -2.01 11.56 15.27
C ARG A 514 -3.43 11.40 15.81
N PRO A 515 -4.36 12.29 15.42
CA PRO A 515 -5.79 12.08 15.59
C PRO A 515 -6.27 10.73 15.07
N HIS A 516 -7.17 10.09 15.80
CA HIS A 516 -7.86 8.87 15.42
C HIS A 516 -9.38 9.09 15.44
N SER A 517 -10.06 8.68 14.37
CA SER A 517 -11.53 8.79 14.19
C SER A 517 -12.02 7.54 13.49
N ALA A 518 -13.04 6.85 14.02
CA ALA A 518 -13.63 5.66 13.43
C ALA A 518 -15.06 5.43 13.92
N HIS A 519 -15.88 4.68 13.15
CA HIS A 519 -17.20 4.18 13.55
C HIS A 519 -18.11 5.22 14.27
N GLY A 520 -18.21 6.42 13.71
CA GLY A 520 -19.04 7.52 14.24
C GLY A 520 -18.34 8.46 15.24
N GLY A 521 -17.13 8.12 15.69
CA GLY A 521 -16.27 9.07 16.40
C GLY A 521 -15.58 10.03 15.43
N ASP A 522 -15.53 11.31 15.80
CA ASP A 522 -14.87 12.38 15.05
C ASP A 522 -13.96 13.13 16.02
N TYR A 523 -12.65 13.02 15.84
CA TYR A 523 -11.66 13.66 16.71
C TYR A 523 -11.81 15.18 16.74
N GLU A 524 -11.97 15.81 15.58
CA GLU A 524 -12.03 17.27 15.47
C GLU A 524 -13.28 17.84 16.14
N LYS A 525 -14.35 17.05 16.22
CA LYS A 525 -15.61 17.48 16.86
C LYS A 525 -15.71 17.08 18.32
N HIS A 526 -15.24 15.89 18.67
CA HIS A 526 -15.53 15.26 19.97
C HIS A 526 -14.33 15.32 20.92
N ALA A 527 -13.10 15.49 20.40
CA ALA A 527 -11.91 15.52 21.22
C ALA A 527 -11.44 16.94 21.54
N SER A 528 -10.75 17.09 22.66
CA SER A 528 -10.11 18.33 23.09
C SER A 528 -8.82 18.01 23.83
N LEU A 529 -7.78 18.81 23.57
CA LEU A 529 -6.48 18.73 24.23
C LEU A 529 -6.31 19.90 25.17
N GLY A 530 -5.72 19.64 26.34
CA GLY A 530 -5.33 20.69 27.27
C GLY A 530 -4.33 20.20 28.30
N ALA A 531 -4.01 21.05 29.27
CA ALA A 531 -3.08 20.73 30.36
C ALA A 531 -3.50 19.50 31.19
N SER A 532 -4.77 19.08 31.09
CA SER A 532 -5.32 17.90 31.75
C SER A 532 -5.25 16.63 30.89
N GLY A 533 -4.58 16.63 29.75
CA GLY A 533 -4.57 15.51 28.81
C GLY A 533 -5.58 15.64 27.67
N LEU A 534 -5.88 14.51 27.03
CA LEU A 534 -6.92 14.35 26.01
C LEU A 534 -8.26 14.07 26.68
N THR A 535 -9.31 14.77 26.25
CA THR A 535 -10.70 14.45 26.59
C THR A 535 -11.51 14.24 25.34
N VAL A 536 -12.41 13.26 25.35
CA VAL A 536 -13.39 13.00 24.31
C VAL A 536 -14.78 13.05 24.94
N ASP A 537 -15.68 13.84 24.35
CA ASP A 537 -17.10 13.91 24.67
C ASP A 537 -17.89 13.80 23.37
N ALA A 538 -18.23 12.55 23.01
CA ALA A 538 -19.02 12.27 21.84
C ALA A 538 -20.51 12.22 22.23
N PRO A 539 -21.37 13.01 21.57
CA PRO A 539 -22.78 13.06 21.91
C PRO A 539 -23.49 11.75 21.58
N GLU A 540 -24.66 11.56 22.16
CA GLU A 540 -25.57 10.48 21.80
C GLU A 540 -25.85 10.50 20.28
N GLY A 541 -25.94 9.31 19.66
CA GLY A 541 -26.09 9.15 18.21
C GLY A 541 -24.77 8.98 17.43
N SER A 542 -23.61 9.11 18.08
CA SER A 542 -22.28 9.04 17.42
C SER A 542 -21.78 7.62 17.10
N GLY A 543 -22.67 6.67 16.80
CA GLY A 543 -22.30 5.27 16.55
C GLY A 543 -21.53 4.65 17.73
N TRP A 544 -20.36 4.04 17.48
CA TRP A 544 -19.47 3.53 18.54
C TRP A 544 -18.53 4.59 19.12
N ALA A 545 -18.61 5.82 18.60
CA ALA A 545 -17.90 6.99 19.10
C ALA A 545 -16.39 6.76 19.27
N LYS A 546 -15.71 6.11 18.32
CA LYS A 546 -14.26 5.87 18.41
C LYS A 546 -13.48 7.11 17.98
N ALA A 547 -13.08 7.93 18.95
CA ALA A 547 -12.25 9.11 18.73
C ALA A 547 -11.11 9.13 19.76
N GLY A 548 -9.91 9.53 19.33
CA GLY A 548 -8.76 9.55 20.23
C GLY A 548 -7.44 9.80 19.50
N ILE A 549 -6.37 9.16 19.97
CA ILE A 549 -5.04 9.33 19.42
C ILE A 549 -4.38 7.98 19.13
N MET A 550 -3.51 7.97 18.12
CA MET A 550 -2.64 6.85 17.80
C MET A 550 -1.25 7.35 17.41
N THR A 551 -0.23 6.50 17.44
CA THR A 551 1.12 6.87 16.98
C THR A 551 1.38 6.42 15.53
N ASP A 552 2.04 7.25 14.73
CA ASP A 552 2.59 6.90 13.40
C ASP A 552 3.69 7.93 13.00
N PRO A 553 4.98 7.53 12.95
CA PRO A 553 5.50 6.15 13.02
C PRO A 553 5.57 5.58 14.45
N SER A 554 5.95 4.30 14.58
CA SER A 554 6.09 3.61 15.88
C SER A 554 7.16 4.26 16.76
N PRO A 555 6.80 4.76 17.97
CA PRO A 555 7.76 5.30 18.92
C PRO A 555 8.34 4.23 19.85
N LEU A 556 7.77 3.01 19.85
CA LEU A 556 8.15 1.91 20.73
C LEU A 556 8.89 0.83 19.95
N TRP A 557 10.17 0.65 20.25
CA TRP A 557 11.01 -0.42 19.70
C TRP A 557 11.58 -1.26 20.84
N LEU A 558 11.44 -2.58 20.72
CA LEU A 558 11.98 -3.55 21.66
C LEU A 558 13.45 -3.86 21.32
N ASP A 559 14.33 -2.87 21.42
CA ASP A 559 15.78 -3.07 21.26
C ASP A 559 16.38 -3.73 22.51
N GLU A 560 17.42 -4.56 22.33
CA GLU A 560 18.11 -5.33 23.39
C GLU A 560 17.13 -6.09 24.29
N PHE A 561 16.09 -6.64 23.67
CA PHE A 561 14.98 -7.27 24.36
C PHE A 561 15.23 -8.76 24.56
N GLY A 562 16.35 -9.05 25.21
CA GLY A 562 16.81 -10.39 25.60
C GLY A 562 16.41 -10.77 27.02
N GLU A 563 17.09 -11.76 27.59
CA GLU A 563 16.83 -12.21 28.96
C GLU A 563 16.89 -11.05 29.97
N GLY A 564 15.95 -11.02 30.91
CA GLY A 564 15.82 -9.94 31.89
C GLY A 564 15.20 -8.63 31.37
N ALA A 565 14.95 -8.51 30.06
CA ALA A 565 14.34 -7.31 29.49
C ALA A 565 12.86 -7.17 29.86
N GLU A 566 12.43 -5.93 30.09
CA GLU A 566 11.03 -5.60 30.31
C GLU A 566 10.71 -4.22 29.71
N VAL A 567 9.61 -4.14 28.97
CA VAL A 567 9.10 -2.87 28.43
C VAL A 567 7.65 -2.73 28.83
N THR A 568 7.34 -1.66 29.55
CA THR A 568 5.98 -1.32 29.98
C THR A 568 5.47 -0.11 29.24
N VAL A 569 4.25 -0.17 28.71
CA VAL A 569 3.47 0.98 28.27
C VAL A 569 2.34 1.20 29.27
N GLU A 570 2.37 2.33 29.97
CA GLU A 570 1.41 2.69 31.01
C GLU A 570 0.53 3.85 30.57
N PHE A 571 -0.78 3.68 30.71
CA PHE A 571 -1.79 4.68 30.42
C PHE A 571 -2.43 5.15 31.72
N GLU A 572 -2.43 6.46 31.96
CA GLU A 572 -3.14 7.10 33.06
C GLU A 572 -4.45 7.71 32.55
N ILE A 573 -5.58 7.26 33.09
CA ILE A 573 -6.94 7.62 32.70
C ILE A 573 -7.58 8.40 33.85
N ASP A 574 -8.44 9.36 33.53
CA ASP A 574 -9.29 10.06 34.49
C ASP A 574 -10.64 9.34 34.63
N PRO A 575 -10.88 8.59 35.74
CA PRO A 575 -12.09 7.79 35.87
C PRO A 575 -13.36 8.63 36.00
N ALA A 576 -13.26 9.89 36.43
CA ALA A 576 -14.42 10.76 36.62
C ALA A 576 -15.01 11.27 35.29
N ARG A 577 -14.26 11.16 34.19
CA ARG A 577 -14.64 11.65 32.86
C ARG A 577 -14.54 10.56 31.79
N THR A 578 -14.72 9.31 32.20
CA THR A 578 -14.59 8.14 31.33
C THR A 578 -15.74 7.18 31.54
N ASN A 579 -16.40 6.75 30.46
CA ASN A 579 -17.41 5.70 30.50
C ASN A 579 -17.13 4.55 29.50
N GLY A 580 -16.18 4.70 28.60
CA GLY A 580 -15.70 3.57 27.79
C GLY A 580 -14.55 3.95 26.85
N PHE A 581 -13.61 3.01 26.67
CA PHE A 581 -12.38 3.25 25.91
C PHE A 581 -11.69 1.95 25.48
N VAL A 582 -10.82 2.08 24.48
CA VAL A 582 -9.91 1.05 24.01
C VAL A 582 -8.47 1.57 24.01
N LEU A 583 -7.56 0.75 24.54
CA LEU A 583 -6.12 0.92 24.46
C LEU A 583 -5.52 -0.25 23.69
N ALA A 584 -4.53 0.00 22.85
CA ALA A 584 -3.89 -1.09 22.12
C ALA A 584 -2.43 -0.84 21.77
N LEU A 585 -1.69 -1.94 21.65
CA LEU A 585 -0.40 -2.01 20.96
C LEU A 585 -0.61 -2.78 19.66
N SER A 586 -0.06 -2.28 18.56
CA SER A 586 -0.19 -2.90 17.24
C SER A 586 1.11 -2.78 16.48
N GLN A 587 1.57 -3.83 15.81
CA GLN A 587 2.72 -3.69 14.93
C GLN A 587 2.38 -2.77 13.76
N ALA A 588 3.39 -2.04 13.25
CA ALA A 588 3.25 -1.05 12.18
C ALA A 588 2.74 -1.58 10.82
N SER A 589 2.32 -2.84 10.74
CA SER A 589 1.81 -3.47 9.52
C SER A 589 0.36 -3.07 9.21
N TRP A 590 -0.18 -3.63 8.12
CA TRP A 590 -1.53 -3.42 7.59
C TRP A 590 -2.61 -3.15 8.66
N GLY A 591 -3.35 -2.05 8.47
CA GLY A 591 -4.54 -1.74 9.27
C GLY A 591 -4.40 -0.63 10.33
N GLY A 592 -3.30 0.11 10.38
CA GLY A 592 -3.10 1.21 11.34
C GLY A 592 -3.14 2.63 10.77
N ILE A 593 -3.80 2.85 9.62
CA ILE A 593 -3.95 4.17 9.01
C ILE A 593 -5.24 4.79 9.56
N GLY A 594 -5.21 6.10 9.87
CA GLY A 594 -6.30 6.82 10.54
C GLY A 594 -7.67 6.52 9.91
N GLY A 595 -8.60 6.02 10.73
CA GLY A 595 -9.89 5.50 10.26
C GLY A 595 -10.24 4.09 10.74
N ASN A 596 -9.23 3.25 11.04
CA ASN A 596 -9.41 1.81 11.26
C ASN A 596 -9.06 1.35 12.69
N ASP A 597 -9.65 0.24 13.14
CA ASP A 597 -9.24 -0.47 14.37
C ASP A 597 -7.74 -0.85 14.31
N PRO A 598 -7.05 -1.00 15.47
CA PRO A 598 -5.63 -1.37 15.50
C PRO A 598 -5.28 -2.56 14.59
N GLY A 599 -4.28 -2.38 13.72
CA GLY A 599 -3.78 -3.40 12.79
C GLY A 599 -3.25 -4.65 13.51
N LYS A 600 -3.06 -5.75 12.79
CA LYS A 600 -2.51 -6.99 13.37
C LYS A 600 -1.01 -7.15 13.09
N PRO A 601 -0.28 -7.90 13.92
CA PRO A 601 -0.70 -8.41 15.24
C PRO A 601 -0.85 -7.29 16.27
N ASN A 602 -1.73 -7.48 17.26
CA ASN A 602 -2.03 -6.50 18.29
C ASN A 602 -2.37 -7.13 19.66
N ALA A 603 -2.25 -6.30 20.69
CA ALA A 603 -2.75 -6.53 22.04
C ALA A 603 -3.71 -5.40 22.40
N VAL A 604 -4.90 -5.73 22.89
CA VAL A 604 -5.99 -4.77 23.11
C VAL A 604 -6.53 -4.91 24.53
N PHE A 605 -6.77 -3.78 25.18
CA PHE A 605 -7.56 -3.65 26.41
C PHE A 605 -8.76 -2.76 26.13
N HIS A 606 -9.96 -3.25 26.42
CA HIS A 606 -11.22 -2.55 26.29
C HIS A 606 -11.93 -2.55 27.65
N TRP A 607 -12.45 -1.41 28.05
CA TRP A 607 -13.32 -1.29 29.22
C TRP A 607 -14.56 -0.47 28.87
N ARG A 608 -15.73 -0.89 29.35
CA ARG A 608 -17.00 -0.18 29.19
C ARG A 608 -17.86 -0.18 30.45
N ALA A 609 -18.46 0.96 30.73
CA ALA A 609 -19.40 1.14 31.83
C ALA A 609 -20.69 0.30 31.63
N PRO A 610 -21.39 -0.07 32.72
CA PRO A 610 -22.71 -0.70 32.62
C PRO A 610 -23.74 0.24 31.99
N ILE A 611 -24.68 -0.33 31.22
CA ILE A 611 -25.81 0.43 30.66
C ILE A 611 -26.91 0.62 31.73
N ASP A 612 -27.16 -0.40 32.56
CA ASP A 612 -28.32 -0.46 33.48
C ASP A 612 -27.95 -0.40 34.97
N GLY A 613 -26.81 0.20 35.33
CA GLY A 613 -26.41 0.39 36.74
C GLY A 613 -25.83 -0.85 37.44
N GLY A 614 -25.31 -1.81 36.67
CA GLY A 614 -24.67 -3.05 37.15
C GLY A 614 -23.14 -2.99 37.21
N LYS A 615 -22.47 -4.10 36.86
CA LYS A 615 -21.01 -4.17 36.73
C LYS A 615 -20.56 -3.71 35.35
N ALA A 616 -19.36 -3.12 35.28
CA ALA A 616 -18.72 -2.83 34.00
C ALA A 616 -18.18 -4.11 33.36
N GLU A 617 -17.79 -4.02 32.10
CA GLU A 617 -17.17 -5.10 31.36
C GLU A 617 -15.78 -4.71 30.90
N ALA A 618 -14.83 -5.64 31.07
CA ALA A 618 -13.50 -5.52 30.54
C ALA A 618 -13.20 -6.68 29.58
N HIS A 619 -12.47 -6.39 28.52
CA HIS A 619 -12.02 -7.35 27.53
C HIS A 619 -10.55 -7.13 27.21
N MET A 620 -9.77 -8.20 27.29
CA MET A 620 -8.36 -8.26 26.92
C MET A 620 -8.19 -9.29 25.83
N ALA A 621 -7.48 -8.95 24.77
CA ALA A 621 -7.27 -9.87 23.66
C ALA A 621 -5.93 -9.67 22.98
N LEU A 622 -5.34 -10.79 22.58
CA LEU A 622 -4.28 -10.84 21.58
C LEU A 622 -4.93 -11.22 20.25
N GLU A 623 -4.79 -10.38 19.23
CA GLU A 623 -5.30 -10.66 17.87
C GLU A 623 -6.80 -11.03 17.81
N PRO A 624 -7.71 -10.20 18.38
CA PRO A 624 -9.12 -10.55 18.67
C PRO A 624 -9.93 -11.03 17.45
N LYS A 625 -9.55 -10.64 16.23
CA LYS A 625 -10.24 -11.04 14.99
C LYS A 625 -9.65 -12.31 14.34
N GLY A 626 -8.89 -13.14 15.07
CA GLY A 626 -8.12 -14.28 14.50
C GLY A 626 -8.16 -15.58 15.30
N GLY A 627 -8.95 -15.64 16.39
CA GLY A 627 -8.91 -16.77 17.33
C GLY A 627 -7.74 -16.75 18.28
N GLY A 628 -7.09 -15.60 18.46
CA GLY A 628 -6.09 -15.42 19.50
C GLY A 628 -6.68 -15.43 20.90
N GLU A 629 -5.81 -15.46 21.89
CA GLU A 629 -6.19 -15.60 23.29
C GLU A 629 -6.95 -14.37 23.78
N ASN A 630 -8.04 -14.60 24.49
CA ASN A 630 -8.88 -13.54 25.03
C ASN A 630 -9.27 -13.81 26.49
N TRP A 631 -9.67 -12.74 27.16
CA TRP A 631 -10.32 -12.76 28.45
C TRP A 631 -11.38 -11.68 28.48
N GLN A 632 -12.59 -12.03 28.91
CA GLN A 632 -13.71 -11.10 29.06
C GLN A 632 -14.33 -11.36 30.43
N GLY A 633 -14.68 -10.31 31.15
CA GLY A 633 -15.26 -10.46 32.48
C GLY A 633 -15.95 -9.21 33.01
N GLU A 634 -16.87 -9.42 33.94
CA GLU A 634 -17.49 -8.35 34.70
C GLU A 634 -16.52 -7.81 35.77
N VAL A 635 -16.41 -6.49 35.87
CA VAL A 635 -15.51 -5.79 36.79
C VAL A 635 -16.24 -4.66 37.52
N ALA A 636 -15.56 -4.02 38.47
CA ALA A 636 -16.13 -2.87 39.16
C ALA A 636 -16.51 -1.77 38.15
N ALA A 637 -17.65 -1.11 38.37
CA ALA A 637 -18.15 -0.01 37.54
C ALA A 637 -17.35 1.31 37.72
N ILE A 638 -16.07 1.20 38.09
CA ILE A 638 -15.12 2.30 38.23
C ILE A 638 -14.10 2.08 37.11
N PRO A 639 -13.94 3.01 36.15
CA PRO A 639 -12.92 2.89 35.12
C PRO A 639 -11.53 2.76 35.77
N PRO A 640 -10.65 1.87 35.27
CA PRO A 640 -9.30 1.75 35.81
C PRO A 640 -8.56 3.08 35.62
N ARG A 641 -7.83 3.52 36.64
CA ARG A 641 -6.99 4.72 36.55
C ARG A 641 -5.72 4.40 35.78
N ASN A 642 -5.10 3.25 36.03
CA ASN A 642 -3.90 2.81 35.34
C ASN A 642 -4.18 1.53 34.55
N VAL A 643 -3.68 1.48 33.33
CA VAL A 643 -3.62 0.28 32.50
C VAL A 643 -2.19 0.13 31.98
N ARG A 644 -1.60 -1.06 32.13
CA ARG A 644 -0.21 -1.36 31.76
C ARG A 644 -0.16 -2.53 30.81
N PHE A 645 0.59 -2.36 29.72
CA PHE A 645 1.02 -3.44 28.84
C PHE A 645 2.49 -3.72 29.16
N VAL A 646 2.75 -4.82 29.85
CA VAL A 646 4.09 -5.24 30.28
C VAL A 646 4.57 -6.34 29.34
N MET A 647 5.56 -6.05 28.52
CA MET A 647 6.17 -7.00 27.60
C MET A 647 7.46 -7.53 28.20
N ARG A 648 7.64 -8.85 28.13
CA ARG A 648 8.90 -9.57 28.35
C ARG A 648 9.17 -10.47 27.12
N PRO A 649 10.40 -10.96 26.89
CA PRO A 649 10.68 -11.82 25.73
C PRO A 649 9.67 -12.97 25.59
N GLY A 650 8.92 -12.99 24.48
CA GLY A 650 7.90 -13.98 24.16
C GLY A 650 6.62 -13.92 25.00
N GLU A 651 6.39 -12.86 25.78
CA GLU A 651 5.26 -12.76 26.71
C GLU A 651 4.72 -11.32 26.83
N ILE A 652 3.42 -11.20 27.06
CA ILE A 652 2.79 -9.93 27.42
C ILE A 652 1.83 -10.12 28.60
N SER A 653 1.82 -9.13 29.49
CA SER A 653 0.81 -8.97 30.53
C SER A 653 0.03 -7.68 30.32
N ILE A 654 -1.30 -7.76 30.39
CA ILE A 654 -2.18 -6.61 30.47
C ILE A 654 -2.70 -6.53 31.90
N GLU A 655 -2.42 -5.40 32.56
CA GLU A 655 -2.74 -5.17 33.97
C GLU A 655 -3.55 -3.88 34.10
N ALA A 656 -4.65 -3.89 34.85
CA ALA A 656 -5.46 -2.70 35.07
C ALA A 656 -6.04 -2.66 36.49
N ASP A 657 -6.19 -1.47 37.06
CA ASP A 657 -6.74 -1.30 38.41
C ASP A 657 -8.13 -1.95 38.53
N GLY A 658 -8.30 -2.87 39.48
CA GLY A 658 -9.58 -3.54 39.73
C GLY A 658 -9.97 -4.60 38.68
N VAL A 659 -9.05 -4.98 37.78
CA VAL A 659 -9.22 -6.04 36.78
C VAL A 659 -8.16 -7.13 37.02
N PRO A 660 -8.50 -8.44 36.91
CA PRO A 660 -7.50 -9.50 36.95
C PRO A 660 -6.42 -9.31 35.87
N SER A 661 -5.17 -9.64 36.15
CA SER A 661 -4.11 -9.57 35.14
C SER A 661 -4.28 -10.65 34.07
N PHE A 662 -3.92 -10.30 32.84
CA PHE A 662 -3.95 -11.19 31.68
C PHE A 662 -2.55 -11.36 31.12
N THR A 663 -1.86 -12.40 31.57
CA THR A 663 -0.52 -12.76 31.08
C THR A 663 -0.60 -13.92 30.10
N ARG A 664 0.04 -13.78 28.94
CA ARG A 664 -0.02 -14.74 27.84
C ARG A 664 1.28 -14.77 27.03
N LYS A 665 1.58 -15.94 26.44
CA LYS A 665 2.67 -16.04 25.47
C LYS A 665 2.31 -15.27 24.22
N TRP A 666 3.23 -14.45 23.76
CA TRP A 666 3.02 -13.61 22.60
C TRP A 666 4.32 -13.45 21.85
N GLY A 667 4.49 -14.22 20.77
CA GLY A 667 5.72 -14.26 19.97
C GLY A 667 6.08 -12.94 19.28
N GLN A 668 5.19 -11.95 19.35
CA GLN A 668 5.43 -10.60 18.84
C GLN A 668 6.24 -9.73 19.80
N ALA A 669 6.25 -10.06 21.09
CA ALA A 669 7.15 -9.46 22.08
C ALA A 669 8.57 -10.02 21.87
N ALA A 670 9.23 -9.58 20.80
CA ALA A 670 10.51 -10.07 20.35
C ALA A 670 11.48 -8.92 20.06
N ASP A 671 12.77 -9.20 20.17
CA ASP A 671 13.83 -8.22 19.92
C ASP A 671 13.75 -7.60 18.51
N GLY A 672 13.85 -6.27 18.47
CA GLY A 672 13.67 -5.43 17.29
C GLY A 672 12.23 -5.22 16.83
N ALA A 673 11.22 -5.70 17.55
CA ALA A 673 9.82 -5.46 17.20
C ALA A 673 9.38 -4.01 17.52
N GLY A 674 8.64 -3.40 16.59
CA GLY A 674 8.14 -2.02 16.72
C GLY A 674 6.62 -1.95 16.84
N PHE A 675 6.09 -1.13 17.74
CA PHE A 675 4.66 -1.00 18.01
C PHE A 675 4.15 0.43 17.94
N ASN A 676 2.99 0.58 17.29
CA ASN A 676 2.11 1.73 17.41
C ASN A 676 1.24 1.60 18.66
N ILE A 677 0.97 2.75 19.28
CA ILE A 677 0.19 2.87 20.52
C ILE A 677 -1.15 3.55 20.17
N TYR A 678 -2.26 3.01 20.67
CA TYR A 678 -3.61 3.53 20.46
C TYR A 678 -4.28 3.83 21.80
N ALA A 679 -5.00 4.95 21.86
CA ALA A 679 -5.89 5.29 22.96
C ALA A 679 -7.10 6.07 22.43
N TYR A 680 -8.28 5.46 22.44
CA TYR A 680 -9.50 6.07 21.91
C TYR A 680 -10.74 5.68 22.70
N SER A 681 -11.78 6.51 22.62
CA SER A 681 -13.07 6.26 23.26
C SER A 681 -13.81 5.08 22.64
N HIS A 682 -14.70 4.44 23.40
CA HIS A 682 -15.58 3.40 22.88
C HIS A 682 -16.90 3.41 23.63
N ALA A 683 -18.01 3.51 22.90
CA ALA A 683 -19.31 3.65 23.53
C ALA A 683 -19.69 2.43 24.39
N PRO A 684 -20.29 2.60 25.59
CA PRO A 684 -20.80 1.49 26.39
C PRO A 684 -21.80 0.60 25.64
N SER A 685 -22.65 1.24 24.84
CA SER A 685 -23.52 0.64 23.83
C SER A 685 -23.53 1.53 22.59
N GLU A 686 -23.92 0.95 21.46
CA GLU A 686 -24.00 1.70 20.21
C GLU A 686 -24.90 2.94 20.39
N LYS A 687 -24.40 4.10 19.95
CA LYS A 687 -25.02 5.43 20.00
C LYS A 687 -25.11 6.06 21.39
N ALA A 688 -24.65 5.40 22.46
CA ALA A 688 -24.60 6.03 23.77
C ALA A 688 -23.61 7.22 23.78
N ARG A 689 -23.93 8.26 24.57
CA ARG A 689 -22.97 9.34 24.84
C ARG A 689 -21.69 8.73 25.43
N THR A 690 -20.55 9.10 24.86
CA THR A 690 -19.26 8.48 25.20
C THR A 690 -18.29 9.53 25.71
N LEU A 691 -17.74 9.26 26.90
CA LEU A 691 -16.73 10.06 27.57
C LEU A 691 -15.45 9.24 27.69
N PHE A 692 -14.31 9.87 27.38
CA PHE A 692 -12.99 9.29 27.63
C PHE A 692 -12.00 10.40 27.97
N ALA A 693 -11.20 10.21 29.01
CA ALA A 693 -10.18 11.18 29.38
C ALA A 693 -8.83 10.51 29.69
N LEU A 694 -7.86 10.72 28.82
CA LEU A 694 -6.49 10.21 28.93
C LEU A 694 -5.57 11.33 29.47
N ARG A 695 -4.91 11.08 30.59
CA ARG A 695 -3.99 12.03 31.25
C ARG A 695 -2.58 11.92 30.70
N LYS A 696 -2.05 10.70 30.67
CA LYS A 696 -0.63 10.44 30.43
C LYS A 696 -0.43 9.09 29.75
N VAL A 697 0.59 9.00 28.90
CA VAL A 697 1.16 7.73 28.42
C VAL A 697 2.64 7.73 28.74
N THR A 698 3.11 6.70 29.42
CA THR A 698 4.52 6.55 29.83
C THR A 698 5.05 5.23 29.31
N THR A 699 6.30 5.22 28.83
CA THR A 699 7.04 3.99 28.58
C THR A 699 8.15 3.83 29.59
N ILE A 700 8.28 2.62 30.12
CA ILE A 700 9.35 2.23 31.03
C ILE A 700 10.09 1.09 30.35
N ARG A 701 11.37 1.29 30.07
CA ARG A 701 12.24 0.25 29.47
C ARG A 701 13.29 -0.15 30.48
N GLN A 702 13.36 -1.44 30.75
CA GLN A 702 14.48 -2.13 31.34
C GLN A 702 15.16 -2.94 30.22
N PRO A 703 16.38 -2.58 29.78
CA PRO A 703 17.10 -3.42 28.83
C PRO A 703 17.38 -4.80 29.43
N GLY A 704 17.48 -5.80 28.55
CA GLY A 704 17.96 -7.11 28.93
C GLY A 704 19.45 -7.10 29.25
N GLU A 705 19.95 -8.24 29.70
CA GLU A 705 21.39 -8.42 29.82
C GLU A 705 22.07 -8.20 28.46
N PRO A 706 23.21 -7.49 28.40
CA PRO A 706 23.94 -7.30 27.16
C PRO A 706 24.18 -8.63 26.48
N GLN A 707 23.65 -8.78 25.26
CA GLN A 707 23.75 -10.04 24.54
C GLN A 707 25.20 -10.26 24.11
N ARG A 708 25.92 -11.10 24.85
CA ARG A 708 27.25 -11.57 24.43
C ARG A 708 27.09 -12.39 23.15
N ALA A 709 28.11 -12.38 22.30
CA ALA A 709 28.19 -13.35 21.22
C ALA A 709 28.04 -14.76 21.80
N PRO A 710 27.14 -15.59 21.26
CA PRO A 710 26.92 -16.93 21.77
C PRO A 710 28.23 -17.71 21.67
N GLU A 711 28.56 -18.48 22.71
CA GLU A 711 29.72 -19.37 22.75
C GLU A 711 29.26 -20.82 22.87
N PRO A 712 29.91 -21.77 22.19
CA PRO A 712 29.59 -23.18 22.35
C PRO A 712 30.02 -23.66 23.74
N ALA A 713 29.50 -24.80 24.19
CA ALA A 713 29.99 -25.44 25.41
C ALA A 713 31.51 -25.73 25.31
N PRO A 714 32.26 -25.74 26.43
CA PRO A 714 33.69 -26.01 26.40
C PRO A 714 34.03 -27.31 25.65
N GLY A 715 34.91 -27.21 24.66
CA GLY A 715 35.31 -28.35 23.82
C GLY A 715 34.42 -28.64 22.61
N VAL A 716 33.37 -27.86 22.38
CA VAL A 716 32.50 -27.95 21.21
C VAL A 716 32.89 -26.88 20.19
N ASP A 717 33.07 -27.26 18.93
CA ASP A 717 33.38 -26.30 17.86
C ASP A 717 32.15 -25.43 17.50
N PRO A 718 32.33 -24.16 17.10
CA PRO A 718 31.23 -23.33 16.63
C PRO A 718 30.61 -23.87 15.33
N LEU A 719 29.43 -23.36 14.99
CA LEU A 719 28.78 -23.67 13.72
C LEU A 719 29.56 -23.07 12.54
N PRO A 720 29.66 -23.79 11.40
CA PRO A 720 30.37 -23.28 10.24
C PRO A 720 29.67 -22.06 9.63
N VAL A 721 30.48 -21.13 9.12
CA VAL A 721 30.02 -19.94 8.38
C VAL A 721 30.53 -20.04 6.94
N VAL A 722 29.61 -19.99 5.99
CA VAL A 722 29.90 -20.07 4.56
C VAL A 722 30.11 -18.67 4.00
N THR A 723 31.18 -18.46 3.23
CA THR A 723 31.37 -17.22 2.47
C THR A 723 30.64 -17.35 1.13
N LEU A 724 29.60 -16.53 0.93
CA LEU A 724 28.82 -16.50 -0.31
C LEU A 724 29.43 -15.55 -1.35
N PHE A 725 30.07 -14.48 -0.89
CA PHE A 725 30.74 -13.49 -1.72
C PHE A 725 31.99 -12.98 -1.00
N ASP A 726 33.15 -12.99 -1.66
CA ASP A 726 34.45 -12.60 -1.09
C ASP A 726 34.97 -11.25 -1.61
N GLY A 727 34.12 -10.47 -2.27
CA GLY A 727 34.47 -9.18 -2.85
C GLY A 727 34.94 -9.24 -4.30
N LYS A 728 35.01 -10.44 -4.91
CA LYS A 728 35.50 -10.61 -6.29
C LYS A 728 34.39 -11.06 -7.23
N ALA A 729 34.56 -10.74 -8.51
CA ALA A 729 33.74 -11.30 -9.57
C ALA A 729 33.92 -12.83 -9.60
N GLY A 730 32.82 -13.55 -9.84
CA GLY A 730 32.82 -15.01 -9.97
C GLY A 730 31.45 -15.54 -10.36
N ASP A 731 31.37 -16.83 -10.64
CA ASP A 731 30.17 -17.45 -11.26
C ASP A 731 28.99 -17.62 -10.31
N ALA A 732 29.16 -17.34 -9.01
CA ALA A 732 28.09 -17.44 -8.01
C ALA A 732 27.12 -16.23 -8.02
N TRP A 733 27.52 -15.12 -8.65
CA TRP A 733 26.77 -13.87 -8.67
C TRP A 733 26.74 -13.27 -10.07
N GLU A 734 25.54 -12.89 -10.51
CA GLU A 734 25.31 -12.20 -11.78
C GLU A 734 25.15 -10.70 -11.54
N GLY A 735 25.85 -9.87 -12.32
CA GLY A 735 25.65 -8.42 -12.31
C GLY A 735 24.30 -8.06 -12.92
N ILE A 736 23.55 -7.19 -12.25
CA ILE A 736 22.21 -6.76 -12.69
C ILE A 736 22.08 -5.24 -12.73
N GLY A 737 21.21 -4.77 -13.64
CA GLY A 737 20.76 -3.38 -13.74
C GLY A 737 19.29 -3.34 -14.15
N VAL A 738 18.43 -2.73 -13.33
CA VAL A 738 16.99 -2.58 -13.58
C VAL A 738 16.51 -1.21 -13.13
N ALA A 739 15.32 -0.78 -13.58
CA ALA A 739 14.73 0.53 -13.21
C ALA A 739 15.74 1.70 -13.31
N GLY A 740 16.43 1.79 -14.46
CA GLY A 740 17.46 2.80 -14.74
C GLY A 740 18.88 2.45 -14.27
N GLY A 741 19.10 1.30 -13.63
CA GLY A 741 20.43 0.78 -13.32
C GLY A 741 21.11 0.07 -14.50
N ASN A 742 22.44 0.04 -14.48
CA ASN A 742 23.30 -0.59 -15.48
C ASN A 742 24.60 -1.08 -14.80
N PHE A 743 24.82 -2.39 -14.76
CA PHE A 743 25.96 -2.97 -14.06
C PHE A 743 27.30 -2.60 -14.71
N ASP A 744 27.40 -2.71 -16.03
CA ASP A 744 28.66 -2.47 -16.75
C ASP A 744 29.08 -0.99 -16.69
N GLU A 745 28.12 -0.09 -16.49
CA GLU A 745 28.35 1.35 -16.44
C GLU A 745 28.63 1.85 -15.01
N PHE A 746 27.86 1.38 -14.03
CA PHE A 746 27.88 1.94 -12.68
C PHE A 746 28.61 1.06 -11.67
N ALA A 747 28.90 -0.21 -12.00
CA ALA A 747 29.56 -1.13 -11.10
C ALA A 747 30.99 -1.46 -11.54
N ARG A 748 31.88 -1.63 -10.56
CA ARG A 748 33.26 -2.11 -10.79
C ARG A 748 33.76 -2.90 -9.59
N PHE A 749 34.62 -3.87 -9.85
CA PHE A 749 35.37 -4.57 -8.81
C PHE A 749 36.70 -3.86 -8.55
N GLY A 750 36.99 -3.56 -7.29
CA GLY A 750 38.25 -2.98 -6.84
C GLY A 750 38.90 -3.80 -5.72
N ALA A 751 40.03 -3.34 -5.20
CA ALA A 751 40.77 -4.03 -4.13
C ALA A 751 39.97 -4.19 -2.82
N GLY A 752 38.92 -3.39 -2.62
CA GLY A 752 38.03 -3.43 -1.46
C GLY A 752 36.67 -4.09 -1.69
N GLY A 753 36.43 -4.72 -2.85
CA GLY A 753 35.14 -5.36 -3.18
C GLY A 753 34.43 -4.75 -4.39
N LEU A 754 33.14 -5.03 -4.51
CA LEU A 754 32.26 -4.39 -5.49
C LEU A 754 31.95 -2.95 -5.05
N ILE A 755 32.07 -2.01 -5.98
CA ILE A 755 31.62 -0.64 -5.80
C ILE A 755 30.63 -0.31 -6.90
N VAL A 756 29.45 0.15 -6.50
CA VAL A 756 28.38 0.63 -7.38
C VAL A 756 28.17 2.11 -7.10
N ASP A 757 28.31 2.94 -8.13
CA ASP A 757 28.15 4.38 -8.07
C ASP A 757 27.19 4.81 -9.19
N VAL A 758 25.91 4.99 -8.84
CA VAL A 758 24.87 5.38 -9.80
C VAL A 758 24.62 6.88 -9.69
N PRO A 759 24.82 7.66 -10.77
CA PRO A 759 24.58 9.09 -10.75
C PRO A 759 23.09 9.42 -10.72
N GLU A 760 22.77 10.66 -10.37
CA GLU A 760 21.39 11.19 -10.44
C GLU A 760 20.76 10.99 -11.84
N LYS A 761 19.42 11.08 -11.91
CA LYS A 761 18.62 11.01 -13.14
C LYS A 761 18.59 9.65 -13.83
N HIS A 762 18.69 8.57 -13.05
CA HIS A 762 18.65 7.19 -13.52
C HIS A 762 17.47 6.41 -12.92
N SER A 763 16.29 7.05 -12.79
CA SER A 763 15.14 6.50 -12.06
C SER A 763 15.57 6.00 -10.68
N TRP A 764 15.37 4.72 -10.33
CA TRP A 764 15.80 4.16 -9.05
C TRP A 764 17.25 3.67 -9.04
N GLY A 765 17.88 3.61 -10.21
CA GLY A 765 19.29 3.28 -10.37
C GLY A 765 19.64 1.86 -9.89
N LYS A 766 18.69 0.92 -9.86
CA LYS A 766 18.88 -0.38 -9.21
C LYS A 766 19.98 -1.18 -9.89
N THR A 767 21.17 -1.22 -9.28
CA THR A 767 22.38 -1.83 -9.85
C THR A 767 23.09 -2.64 -8.79
N GLY A 768 23.45 -3.90 -9.08
CA GLY A 768 24.05 -4.77 -8.07
C GLY A 768 24.23 -6.21 -8.51
N LEU A 769 24.09 -7.14 -7.56
CA LEU A 769 24.30 -8.57 -7.77
C LEU A 769 23.03 -9.38 -7.50
N LEU A 770 22.78 -10.38 -8.33
CA LEU A 770 21.77 -11.43 -8.17
C LEU A 770 22.46 -12.78 -7.96
N SER A 771 22.05 -13.54 -6.95
CA SER A 771 22.62 -14.87 -6.71
C SER A 771 22.25 -15.85 -7.82
N VAL A 772 23.20 -16.69 -8.22
CA VAL A 772 22.94 -17.77 -9.20
C VAL A 772 22.16 -18.92 -8.56
N GLU A 773 22.52 -19.27 -7.32
CA GLU A 773 21.85 -20.28 -6.49
C GLU A 773 21.07 -19.63 -5.32
N PRO A 774 20.12 -20.35 -4.71
CA PRO A 774 19.52 -19.93 -3.45
C PRO A 774 20.59 -19.72 -2.37
N VAL A 775 20.60 -18.54 -1.74
CA VAL A 775 21.57 -18.22 -0.68
C VAL A 775 21.05 -18.58 0.70
N VAL A 776 19.73 -18.64 0.87
CA VAL A 776 19.08 -19.10 2.10
C VAL A 776 18.19 -20.29 1.76
N ARG A 777 18.47 -21.43 2.38
CA ARG A 777 17.64 -22.63 2.31
C ARG A 777 17.10 -22.90 3.70
N LEU A 778 15.78 -22.85 3.85
CA LEU A 778 15.14 -22.99 5.15
C LEU A 778 14.62 -24.40 5.30
N ASP A 779 15.30 -25.19 6.12
CA ASP A 779 14.82 -26.50 6.56
C ASP A 779 14.21 -26.41 7.97
N GLU A 780 13.98 -27.55 8.61
CA GLU A 780 13.37 -27.64 9.93
C GLU A 780 14.16 -26.91 11.04
N ARG A 781 15.44 -26.57 10.83
CA ARG A 781 16.22 -25.78 11.81
C ARG A 781 15.63 -24.40 12.03
N VAL A 782 14.90 -23.85 11.04
CA VAL A 782 14.27 -22.53 11.12
C VAL A 782 13.21 -22.42 12.23
N TRP A 783 12.69 -23.56 12.71
CA TRP A 783 11.76 -23.63 13.84
C TRP A 783 12.45 -23.31 15.18
N THR A 784 13.76 -23.50 15.28
CA THR A 784 14.52 -23.30 16.51
C THR A 784 15.46 -22.10 16.45
N THR A 785 16.12 -21.88 15.31
CA THR A 785 17.12 -20.81 15.16
C THR A 785 17.13 -20.22 13.75
N PRO A 786 17.32 -18.89 13.58
CA PRO A 786 17.34 -18.27 12.27
C PRO A 786 18.64 -18.56 11.50
N THR A 787 18.55 -18.41 10.17
CA THR A 787 19.73 -18.24 9.32
C THR A 787 20.14 -16.78 9.32
N ARG A 788 21.41 -16.48 9.55
CA ARG A 788 22.01 -15.15 9.47
C ARG A 788 22.78 -14.98 8.16
N LEU A 789 22.46 -13.90 7.46
CA LEU A 789 23.31 -13.31 6.44
C LEU A 789 24.05 -12.11 7.05
N GLU A 790 25.36 -12.03 6.85
CA GLU A 790 26.14 -10.86 7.23
C GLU A 790 26.75 -10.23 5.97
N LEU A 791 26.44 -8.95 5.76
CA LEU A 791 27.00 -8.13 4.69
C LEU A 791 28.06 -7.22 5.29
N GLN A 792 29.24 -7.19 4.69
CA GLN A 792 30.30 -6.24 5.02
C GLN A 792 30.39 -5.17 3.93
N MET A 793 30.31 -3.91 4.34
CA MET A 793 30.41 -2.72 3.49
C MET A 793 31.53 -1.81 4.00
N ASP A 794 31.85 -0.76 3.23
CA ASP A 794 32.76 0.30 3.66
C ASP A 794 31.97 1.36 4.46
N PRO A 795 32.16 1.46 5.79
CA PRO A 795 31.41 2.41 6.63
C PRO A 795 31.80 3.87 6.37
N SER A 796 32.91 4.14 5.66
CA SER A 796 33.34 5.50 5.34
C SER A 796 32.58 6.10 4.15
N ARG A 797 31.77 5.31 3.44
CA ARG A 797 31.02 5.72 2.26
C ARG A 797 29.51 5.75 2.53
N PRO A 798 28.77 6.66 1.88
CA PRO A 798 27.31 6.59 1.86
C PRO A 798 26.87 5.22 1.34
N GLN A 799 25.86 4.64 2.00
CA GLN A 799 25.24 3.39 1.56
C GLN A 799 23.75 3.65 1.34
N ASN A 800 23.27 3.32 0.15
CA ASN A 800 21.88 3.38 -0.26
C ASN A 800 21.60 2.09 -1.00
N LEU A 801 21.16 1.07 -0.26
CA LEU A 801 20.98 -0.26 -0.80
C LEU A 801 19.66 -0.89 -0.40
N ASN A 802 19.25 -1.83 -1.23
CA ASN A 802 18.25 -2.81 -0.87
C ASN A 802 18.82 -4.22 -0.97
N VAL A 803 18.41 -5.05 -0.02
CA VAL A 803 18.57 -6.49 -0.05
C VAL A 803 17.19 -7.10 -0.22
N ALA A 804 16.99 -7.92 -1.24
CA ALA A 804 15.72 -8.61 -1.48
C ALA A 804 15.92 -10.11 -1.50
N LEU A 805 15.00 -10.83 -0.87
CA LEU A 805 14.93 -12.29 -0.87
C LEU A 805 13.65 -12.72 -1.59
N SER A 806 13.76 -13.62 -2.56
CA SER A 806 12.62 -14.16 -3.30
C SER A 806 12.79 -15.65 -3.58
N GLY A 807 11.68 -16.37 -3.71
CA GLY A 807 11.68 -17.74 -4.21
C GLY A 807 11.94 -17.82 -5.71
N ALA A 808 11.75 -16.73 -6.45
CA ALA A 808 12.06 -16.65 -7.87
C ALA A 808 13.40 -15.95 -8.09
N ARG A 809 14.21 -16.48 -9.02
CA ARG A 809 15.45 -15.86 -9.46
C ARG A 809 15.16 -14.79 -10.51
N ILE A 810 14.78 -13.59 -10.07
CA ILE A 810 14.49 -12.45 -10.95
C ILE A 810 15.32 -11.21 -10.57
N PRO A 811 15.79 -10.41 -11.55
CA PRO A 811 16.57 -9.20 -11.27
C PRO A 811 15.79 -8.10 -10.51
N ASP A 812 14.52 -7.84 -10.87
CA ASP A 812 13.68 -6.89 -10.12
C ASP A 812 12.69 -7.62 -9.21
N MET A 813 13.11 -7.83 -7.96
CA MET A 813 12.29 -8.51 -6.94
C MET A 813 11.22 -7.60 -6.31
N TRP A 814 11.01 -6.36 -6.78
CA TRP A 814 10.07 -5.43 -6.11
C TRP A 814 8.65 -6.00 -5.96
N ARG A 815 8.15 -6.74 -6.95
CA ARG A 815 6.80 -7.31 -6.92
C ARG A 815 6.72 -8.74 -6.36
N ASP A 816 7.85 -9.45 -6.26
CA ASP A 816 7.89 -10.89 -5.91
C ASP A 816 8.85 -11.19 -4.73
N HIS A 817 9.23 -10.19 -3.95
CA HIS A 817 10.03 -10.41 -2.75
C HIS A 817 9.19 -11.06 -1.65
N ARG A 818 9.84 -11.94 -0.88
CA ARG A 818 9.35 -12.40 0.43
C ARG A 818 9.81 -11.47 1.56
N ALA A 819 11.00 -10.90 1.41
CA ALA A 819 11.54 -9.87 2.27
C ALA A 819 12.34 -8.86 1.44
N TRP A 820 12.07 -7.57 1.63
CA TRP A 820 12.80 -6.46 1.01
C TRP A 820 13.28 -5.52 2.10
N MET A 821 14.59 -5.48 2.31
CA MET A 821 15.24 -4.71 3.36
C MET A 821 15.97 -3.53 2.75
N THR A 822 15.80 -2.36 3.34
CA THR A 822 16.37 -1.10 2.86
C THR A 822 17.27 -0.51 3.93
N LEU A 823 18.50 -0.18 3.54
CA LEU A 823 19.41 0.65 4.33
C LEU A 823 19.76 1.87 3.49
N SER A 824 19.32 3.05 3.91
CA SER A 824 19.55 4.27 3.14
C SER A 824 19.85 5.47 4.03
N TYR A 825 20.92 6.20 3.73
CA TYR A 825 21.24 7.45 4.40
C TYR A 825 20.51 8.64 3.76
N SER A 826 19.92 9.51 4.59
CA SER A 826 19.34 10.81 4.20
C SER A 826 20.20 11.94 4.74
N ALA A 827 20.93 12.62 3.84
CA ALA A 827 21.78 13.75 4.22
C ALA A 827 20.98 14.97 4.70
N GLU A 828 19.77 15.18 4.17
CA GLU A 828 18.88 16.29 4.56
C GLU A 828 18.50 16.23 6.05
N LYS A 829 18.23 15.02 6.55
CA LYS A 829 17.79 14.79 7.93
C LYS A 829 18.92 14.36 8.87
N ASP A 830 20.10 14.00 8.32
CA ASP A 830 21.17 13.29 9.03
C ASP A 830 20.65 12.01 9.75
N VAL A 831 19.90 11.17 9.02
CA VAL A 831 19.38 9.89 9.53
C VAL A 831 19.60 8.74 8.56
N TRP A 832 19.73 7.54 9.11
CA TRP A 832 19.68 6.29 8.38
C TRP A 832 18.28 5.71 8.46
N TYR A 833 17.68 5.44 7.31
CA TYR A 833 16.40 4.77 7.18
C TYR A 833 16.62 3.26 7.10
N PHE A 834 16.01 2.55 8.05
CA PHE A 834 15.85 1.11 8.04
C PHE A 834 14.44 0.81 7.55
N GLY A 835 14.32 0.04 6.48
CA GLY A 835 13.05 -0.45 5.96
C GLY A 835 13.03 -1.96 5.86
N LEU A 836 11.88 -2.56 6.11
CA LEU A 836 11.62 -3.96 5.80
C LEU A 836 10.21 -4.08 5.24
N ARG A 837 10.06 -4.82 4.14
CA ARG A 837 8.77 -5.08 3.51
C ARG A 837 8.57 -6.56 3.26
N SER A 838 7.34 -7.04 3.44
CA SER A 838 6.91 -8.38 3.01
C SER A 838 6.07 -8.34 1.73
N SER A 839 5.64 -7.14 1.32
CA SER A 839 5.01 -6.84 0.05
C SER A 839 5.09 -5.33 -0.20
N PRO A 840 4.71 -4.82 -1.39
CA PRO A 840 4.60 -3.38 -1.62
C PRO A 840 3.71 -2.63 -0.62
N TYR A 841 2.75 -3.33 0.01
CA TYR A 841 1.74 -2.76 0.90
C TYR A 841 2.01 -2.99 2.39
N ASN A 842 2.95 -3.88 2.74
CA ASN A 842 3.30 -4.21 4.12
C ASN A 842 4.74 -3.78 4.40
N SER A 843 4.91 -2.72 5.19
CA SER A 843 6.22 -2.15 5.49
C SER A 843 6.39 -1.77 6.94
N TRP A 844 7.58 -2.03 7.46
CA TRP A 844 8.08 -1.55 8.74
C TRP A 844 9.24 -0.60 8.46
N SER A 845 9.36 0.44 9.27
CA SER A 845 10.47 1.36 9.13
C SER A 845 10.86 2.04 10.44
N ARG A 846 12.14 2.35 10.57
CA ARG A 846 12.67 3.21 11.64
C ARG A 846 13.80 4.08 11.13
N GLU A 847 13.96 5.24 11.75
CA GLU A 847 15.09 6.14 11.52
C GLU A 847 16.11 5.97 12.65
N ILE A 848 17.40 5.96 12.31
CA ILE A 848 18.55 5.92 13.23
C ILE A 848 19.36 7.19 13.04
N ALA A 849 19.84 7.80 14.12
CA ALA A 849 20.66 9.01 14.05
C ALA A 849 21.94 8.80 13.21
N GLY A 850 22.22 9.71 12.28
CA GLY A 850 23.47 9.71 11.51
C GLY A 850 24.69 9.83 12.41
N ALA A 851 24.61 10.64 13.48
CA ALA A 851 25.67 10.76 14.48
C ALA A 851 26.01 9.42 15.14
N TRP A 852 24.99 8.65 15.54
CA TRP A 852 25.20 7.34 16.15
C TRP A 852 25.81 6.35 15.17
N MET A 853 25.30 6.29 13.93
CA MET A 853 25.84 5.41 12.90
C MET A 853 27.32 5.71 12.61
N ARG A 854 27.75 6.98 12.59
CA ARG A 854 29.16 7.35 12.39
C ARG A 854 30.09 6.90 13.52
N GLU A 855 29.58 6.84 14.75
CA GLU A 855 30.38 6.47 15.92
C GLU A 855 30.45 4.96 16.14
N HIS A 856 29.38 4.22 15.81
CA HIS A 856 29.22 2.83 16.21
C HIS A 856 29.21 1.81 15.07
N TRP A 857 29.00 2.23 13.82
CA TRP A 857 28.86 1.29 12.71
C TRP A 857 30.20 0.97 12.05
N ASP A 858 30.55 -0.32 12.01
CA ASP A 858 31.77 -0.85 11.40
C ASP A 858 31.57 -1.39 9.97
N GLY A 859 30.42 -1.08 9.36
CA GLY A 859 30.07 -1.50 8.01
C GLY A 859 29.38 -2.87 7.93
N ARG A 860 29.17 -3.55 9.06
CA ARG A 860 28.42 -4.82 9.10
C ARG A 860 26.92 -4.60 9.18
N LEU A 861 26.18 -5.38 8.40
CA LEU A 861 24.71 -5.45 8.47
C LEU A 861 24.31 -6.92 8.62
N TRP A 862 23.60 -7.23 9.70
CA TRP A 862 23.04 -8.56 9.94
C TRP A 862 21.61 -8.62 9.41
N ILE A 863 21.32 -9.67 8.66
CA ILE A 863 19.98 -10.03 8.22
C ILE A 863 19.67 -11.42 8.76
N ASP A 864 18.72 -11.52 9.68
CA ASP A 864 18.25 -12.79 10.21
C ASP A 864 16.96 -13.19 9.52
N VAL A 865 16.92 -14.42 9.03
CA VAL A 865 15.76 -15.04 8.39
C VAL A 865 15.31 -16.20 9.27
N GLY A 866 14.17 -16.04 9.92
CA GLY A 866 13.55 -17.06 10.75
C GLY A 866 12.18 -17.48 10.22
N ASN A 867 11.48 -18.30 10.99
CA ASN A 867 10.19 -18.83 10.57
C ASN A 867 9.08 -17.79 10.74
N GLY A 868 8.56 -17.26 9.64
CA GLY A 868 7.51 -16.24 9.61
C GLY A 868 8.00 -14.82 9.89
N TRP A 869 9.32 -14.60 9.98
CA TRP A 869 9.89 -13.29 10.31
C TRP A 869 11.27 -13.09 9.70
N ALA A 870 11.62 -11.83 9.44
CA ALA A 870 12.96 -11.42 9.08
C ALA A 870 13.35 -10.20 9.94
N ALA A 871 14.65 -10.01 10.13
CA ALA A 871 15.16 -8.84 10.84
C ALA A 871 16.42 -8.31 10.21
N MET A 872 16.63 -7.00 10.32
CA MET A 872 17.84 -6.29 9.92
C MET A 872 18.43 -5.56 11.13
N GLN A 873 19.73 -5.67 11.34
CA GLN A 873 20.40 -5.15 12.54
C GLN A 873 21.79 -4.58 12.23
N VAL A 874 22.11 -3.46 12.88
CA VAL A 874 23.49 -3.04 13.09
C VAL A 874 24.05 -3.81 14.29
N PRO A 875 25.15 -4.57 14.15
CA PRO A 875 25.71 -5.32 15.28
C PRO A 875 25.96 -4.43 16.50
N GLY A 876 25.46 -4.83 17.68
CA GLY A 876 25.57 -4.02 18.90
C GLY A 876 24.69 -2.77 18.91
N GLY A 877 23.68 -2.69 18.04
CA GLY A 877 22.81 -1.54 17.93
C GLY A 877 21.39 -1.86 17.45
N PRO A 878 20.68 -0.86 16.90
CA PRO A 878 19.26 -0.95 16.56
C PRO A 878 18.92 -2.13 15.64
N ARG A 879 17.79 -2.78 15.95
CA ARG A 879 17.24 -3.90 15.17
C ARG A 879 15.83 -3.55 14.67
N LEU A 880 15.53 -3.95 13.44
CA LEU A 880 14.18 -3.90 12.87
C LEU A 880 13.75 -5.33 12.56
N ARG A 881 12.76 -5.84 13.28
CA ARG A 881 12.13 -7.14 13.04
C ARG A 881 10.73 -6.94 12.47
N ALA A 882 10.37 -7.79 11.50
CA ALA A 882 9.07 -7.79 10.87
C ALA A 882 8.56 -9.21 10.60
N ASN A 883 7.24 -9.36 10.54
CA ASN A 883 6.60 -10.59 10.10
C ASN A 883 6.58 -10.66 8.57
N VAL A 884 7.06 -11.76 8.02
CA VAL A 884 7.17 -11.97 6.57
C VAL A 884 6.71 -13.38 6.22
N SER A 885 6.28 -13.59 4.97
CA SER A 885 5.81 -14.90 4.51
C SER A 885 6.98 -15.79 4.08
N ILE A 886 7.82 -16.16 5.03
CA ILE A 886 8.99 -17.05 4.87
C ILE A 886 8.87 -18.21 5.87
N GLY A 887 9.25 -19.42 5.50
CA GLY A 887 9.22 -20.58 6.40
C GLY A 887 10.00 -21.77 5.86
N ALA A 888 9.93 -22.89 6.58
CA ALA A 888 10.58 -24.14 6.18
C ALA A 888 10.13 -24.61 4.78
N GLY A 889 11.04 -25.24 4.04
CA GLY A 889 10.86 -25.70 2.67
C GLY A 889 11.11 -24.62 1.60
N MET A 890 11.48 -23.40 1.98
CA MET A 890 11.75 -22.33 1.02
C MET A 890 13.24 -22.22 0.68
N ASP A 891 13.50 -22.12 -0.61
CA ASP A 891 14.77 -21.70 -1.19
C ASP A 891 14.66 -20.25 -1.64
N LEU A 892 15.56 -19.39 -1.17
CA LEU A 892 15.52 -17.96 -1.42
C LEU A 892 16.78 -17.48 -2.14
N PHE A 893 16.58 -16.93 -3.34
CA PHE A 893 17.56 -16.14 -4.08
C PHE A 893 17.69 -14.76 -3.47
N MET A 894 18.85 -14.13 -3.66
CA MET A 894 19.13 -12.80 -3.14
C MET A 894 19.52 -11.82 -4.23
N VAL A 895 18.96 -10.62 -4.14
CA VAL A 895 19.47 -9.42 -4.78
C VAL A 895 20.07 -8.50 -3.72
N VAL A 896 21.31 -8.04 -3.94
CA VAL A 896 21.94 -6.94 -3.22
C VAL A 896 22.23 -5.85 -4.25
N GLN A 897 21.64 -4.67 -4.09
CA GLN A 897 21.75 -3.62 -5.09
C GLN A 897 21.73 -2.22 -4.49
N ALA A 898 22.43 -1.29 -5.15
CA ALA A 898 22.24 0.13 -4.92
C ALA A 898 20.78 0.49 -5.22
N HIS A 899 20.19 1.36 -4.40
CA HIS A 899 18.84 1.85 -4.58
C HIS A 899 18.73 3.26 -4.04
N ALA A 900 18.35 4.20 -4.90
CA ALA A 900 18.27 5.60 -4.51
C ALA A 900 17.25 5.80 -3.37
N PRO A 901 17.51 6.72 -2.41
CA PRO A 901 16.54 7.08 -1.36
C PRO A 901 15.22 7.58 -1.95
N LYS A 902 15.32 8.28 -3.08
CA LYS A 902 14.23 8.84 -3.86
C LYS A 902 14.56 8.69 -5.34
N GLU A 903 13.53 8.54 -6.16
CA GLU A 903 13.70 8.42 -7.60
C GLU A 903 14.50 9.60 -8.18
N ASN A 904 15.46 9.27 -9.04
CA ASN A 904 16.43 10.13 -9.71
C ASN A 904 17.53 10.73 -8.81
N GLU A 905 17.62 10.36 -7.54
CA GLU A 905 18.80 10.68 -6.72
C GLU A 905 19.94 9.69 -6.99
N ALA A 906 21.15 10.09 -6.63
CA ALA A 906 22.30 9.19 -6.70
C ALA A 906 22.17 8.03 -5.71
N ALA A 907 22.74 6.87 -6.07
CA ALA A 907 22.77 5.70 -5.21
C ALA A 907 24.18 5.12 -5.15
N GLN A 908 24.63 4.78 -3.95
CA GLN A 908 25.96 4.20 -3.73
C GLN A 908 25.83 2.90 -2.94
N LEU A 909 26.62 1.91 -3.32
CA LEU A 909 26.78 0.66 -2.60
C LEU A 909 28.24 0.22 -2.69
N THR A 910 28.83 -0.13 -1.55
CA THR A 910 30.03 -0.96 -1.51
C THR A 910 29.71 -2.30 -0.91
N LEU A 911 30.23 -3.38 -1.47
CA LEU A 911 30.05 -4.72 -0.94
C LEU A 911 31.39 -5.45 -0.93
N GLN A 912 31.87 -5.75 0.27
CA GLN A 912 33.17 -6.39 0.49
C GLN A 912 33.03 -7.89 0.71
N LYS A 913 31.98 -8.30 1.42
CA LYS A 913 31.77 -9.72 1.77
C LYS A 913 30.29 -9.98 2.05
N ILE A 914 29.85 -11.20 1.72
CA ILE A 914 28.59 -11.77 2.22
C ILE A 914 28.90 -13.14 2.83
N THR A 915 28.45 -13.37 4.06
CA THR A 915 28.51 -14.69 4.70
C THR A 915 27.12 -15.17 5.11
N ARG A 916 27.00 -16.49 5.26
CA ARG A 916 25.81 -17.19 5.75
C ARG A 916 26.19 -18.11 6.89
N GLY A 917 25.41 -18.11 7.96
CA GLY A 917 25.53 -19.10 9.04
C GLY A 917 24.20 -19.31 9.74
N VAL A 918 24.04 -20.43 10.42
CA VAL A 918 22.93 -20.63 11.36
C VAL A 918 23.29 -19.95 12.67
N LEU A 919 22.38 -19.18 13.28
CA LEU A 919 22.67 -18.53 14.55
C LEU A 919 22.83 -19.61 15.64
N MET A 920 23.98 -19.62 16.28
CA MET A 920 24.32 -20.62 17.28
C MET A 920 23.65 -20.30 18.63
N PRO A 921 23.04 -21.28 19.31
CA PRO A 921 22.60 -21.11 20.70
C PRO A 921 23.79 -20.91 21.64
N ASP A 922 23.63 -20.08 22.67
CA ASP A 922 24.65 -19.98 23.73
C ASP A 922 24.71 -21.28 24.54
N GLY A 923 25.91 -21.73 24.88
CA GLY A 923 26.14 -23.01 25.55
C GLY A 923 25.80 -24.24 24.70
N MET A 924 25.77 -24.12 23.36
CA MET A 924 25.45 -25.22 22.45
C MET A 924 26.25 -26.50 22.75
N THR A 925 25.55 -27.61 22.96
CA THR A 925 26.17 -28.92 23.19
C THR A 925 26.64 -29.58 21.88
N ALA A 926 27.49 -30.61 21.99
CA ALA A 926 27.90 -31.44 20.85
C ALA A 926 26.70 -32.01 20.08
N ASP A 927 25.73 -32.60 20.78
CA ASP A 927 24.52 -33.17 20.17
C ASP A 927 23.70 -32.09 19.44
N GLN A 928 23.52 -30.92 20.06
CA GLN A 928 22.83 -29.80 19.43
C GLN A 928 23.56 -29.34 18.18
N ARG A 929 24.89 -29.24 18.23
CA ARG A 929 25.73 -28.87 17.10
C ARG A 929 25.40 -29.72 15.87
N TRP A 930 25.37 -31.04 16.03
CA TRP A 930 25.12 -31.96 14.90
C TRP A 930 23.73 -31.83 14.28
N SER A 931 22.73 -31.37 15.04
CA SER A 931 21.40 -31.06 14.49
C SER A 931 21.30 -29.69 13.81
N LEU A 932 22.29 -28.81 14.02
CA LEU A 932 22.32 -27.45 13.48
C LEU A 932 23.30 -27.28 12.31
N VAL A 933 24.29 -28.16 12.18
CA VAL A 933 25.24 -28.16 11.05
C VAL A 933 24.49 -28.36 9.73
N ASP A 934 24.86 -27.54 8.73
CA ASP A 934 24.29 -27.63 7.40
C ASP A 934 24.66 -28.94 6.73
N THR A 935 23.73 -29.55 6.01
CA THR A 935 23.95 -30.82 5.29
C THR A 935 25.14 -30.70 4.32
N GLU A 936 25.33 -29.53 3.72
CA GLU A 936 26.47 -29.23 2.83
C GLU A 936 27.83 -29.30 3.53
N THR A 937 27.85 -29.05 4.84
CA THR A 937 29.06 -28.94 5.68
C THR A 937 29.18 -30.08 6.70
N PHE A 938 28.30 -31.07 6.65
CA PHE A 938 28.25 -32.18 7.60
C PHE A 938 29.41 -33.15 7.37
N ASP A 939 30.30 -33.27 8.35
CA ASP A 939 31.39 -34.27 8.36
C ASP A 939 30.94 -35.54 9.09
N ALA A 940 30.51 -36.54 8.31
CA ALA A 940 30.06 -37.82 8.85
C ALA A 940 31.14 -38.56 9.64
N LYS A 941 32.43 -38.37 9.31
CA LYS A 941 33.52 -39.02 10.03
C LYS A 941 33.73 -38.36 11.39
N ALA A 942 33.78 -37.03 11.43
CA ALA A 942 33.90 -36.29 12.69
C ALA A 942 32.71 -36.58 13.63
N PHE A 943 31.49 -36.68 13.09
CA PHE A 943 30.32 -37.08 13.86
C PHE A 943 30.46 -38.47 14.49
N VAL A 944 30.91 -39.46 13.71
CA VAL A 944 31.12 -40.83 14.21
C VAL A 944 32.26 -40.89 15.23
N ASP A 945 33.36 -40.17 15.00
CA ASP A 945 34.50 -40.11 15.92
C ASP A 945 34.10 -39.47 17.27
N GLU A 946 33.24 -38.45 17.27
CA GLU A 946 32.71 -37.81 18.48
C GLU A 946 31.71 -38.70 19.24
N LEU A 947 30.81 -39.40 18.53
CA LEU A 947 29.94 -40.42 19.14
C LEU A 947 30.73 -41.57 19.78
N ALA A 948 31.85 -41.96 19.17
CA ALA A 948 32.70 -43.03 19.68
C ALA A 948 33.56 -42.59 20.89
N GLY A 949 33.86 -41.30 21.04
CA GLY A 949 34.62 -40.75 22.18
C GLY A 949 33.78 -40.45 23.43
N GLY A 950 32.45 -40.47 23.32
CA GLY A 950 31.49 -40.32 24.43
C GLY A 950 30.99 -41.62 25.06
N LEU A 951 31.39 -42.78 24.51
CA LEU A 951 31.18 -44.13 25.05
C LEU A 951 32.42 -44.61 25.81
#